data_AF-A0A812MYG3-F1
#
_entry.id   AF-A0A812MYG3-F1
#
_cell.length_a   1.000
_cell.length_b   1.000
_cell.length_c   1.000
_cell.angle_alpha   90.00
_cell.angle_beta   90.00
_cell.angle_gamma   90.00
#
_symmetry.space_group_name_H-M   'P 1'
#
loop_
_entity.id
_entity.type
_entity.pdbx_description
1 polymer ?
#
loop_
_entity_poly.entity_id
_entity_poly.type
_entity_poly.pdbx_seq_one_letter_code
_entity_poly.pdbx_strand_id
1 'polypeptide(L)'
;MAERQLKRPAPGSAALLAGVDLGGTTVAVGLVSADGQLLTKLVEAVGEDHQPERIVKRISGLLKEALRQAGRSCSDIQSLGVCTPGLLDLSAGVVTAANLKGWTKVPLVKLLSQELGWETCRVTLEHDTNSALLAEAWVGAAVGLENIVLLSLGTGIGAAIICDGRLLRGSRGQAGEVGHAILVPDGRDFGRSGVAGIFEGYASASAVVARAREGMVPESSLSKLEALDCEDVFAHAAKGDAYAKELVRETARYLAIGCINCCRFVDPSVILLLGQQEAGEAFGELCRAMFDGMGGERVLLLECRAALQLPWASLPLKAVPMTFGMLNLAKNIIGAGMLSLPVALRGAGLAPYVVGITLAGALNAYTFFLLGWCCEVTGASTFGELWAKCFGQQNAWIADVSGSVRYCVLMGDFFSKALAGLLPDCPLLHGRGVDLCIIGLCLLVPLSLMKDLAPLRYASIAGLAATAYVFLMLLKDSVSSARWGADGPLASNVSPMRLDFFEALALFGSAFMAHYNAPKFYSQLQEKSVPKFAVLVCMAYGLALVVFVAFGMCGFALFGYDSEGNILKNYGFGPEVMLAWLSMGFSVAFTYPLVFSGFRDSCASLLSGFGIAESSSFRLSFTLVAVAATILGGTIFSNVAQVNGVKGAILSPCLAFIYPAAIHLRSTAKDKDAPASLVAMRRGSYGPGSREKQKL
;
A
#
# COMPACT_ATOMS: atom_id res chain seq x y z
N MET A 1 -31.80 2.82 7.06
CA MET A 1 -30.60 3.69 7.02
C MET A 1 -29.78 3.30 5.81
N ALA A 2 -29.76 4.12 4.76
CA ALA A 2 -28.97 3.82 3.56
C ALA A 2 -27.48 4.01 3.88
N GLU A 3 -26.71 2.93 3.80
CA GLU A 3 -25.27 2.89 4.00
C GLU A 3 -24.57 3.77 2.95
N ARG A 4 -24.17 4.98 3.33
CA ARG A 4 -23.27 5.79 2.51
C ARG A 4 -21.84 5.34 2.79
N GLN A 5 -21.31 4.44 1.96
CA GLN A 5 -19.86 4.34 1.77
C GLN A 5 -19.31 5.73 1.45
N LEU A 6 -18.07 6.01 1.86
CA LEU A 6 -17.34 7.24 1.50
C LEU A 6 -17.16 7.30 -0.03
N LYS A 7 -18.15 7.84 -0.74
CA LYS A 7 -18.07 8.10 -2.17
C LYS A 7 -17.21 9.33 -2.36
N ARG A 8 -16.04 9.16 -2.95
CA ARG A 8 -15.21 10.28 -3.40
C ARG A 8 -15.95 11.03 -4.52
N PRO A 9 -15.93 12.38 -4.53
CA PRO A 9 -16.36 13.14 -5.70
C PRO A 9 -15.54 12.71 -6.93
N ALA A 10 -16.16 12.70 -8.10
CA ALA A 10 -15.46 12.39 -9.34
C ALA A 10 -14.36 13.47 -9.60
N PRO A 11 -13.15 13.08 -10.01
CA PRO A 11 -12.09 14.03 -10.37
C PRO A 11 -12.56 15.00 -11.47
N GLY A 12 -12.33 16.30 -11.30
CA GLY A 12 -12.70 17.33 -12.29
C GLY A 12 -14.08 17.98 -12.10
N SER A 13 -14.79 17.68 -11.01
CA SER A 13 -16.01 18.41 -10.62
C SER A 13 -15.67 19.86 -10.24
N ALA A 14 -16.35 20.84 -10.84
CA ALA A 14 -16.25 22.26 -10.48
C ALA A 14 -16.92 22.62 -9.13
N ALA A 15 -17.38 21.62 -8.37
CA ALA A 15 -18.13 21.83 -7.14
C ALA A 15 -17.27 22.48 -6.03
N LEU A 16 -17.85 23.49 -5.38
CA LEU A 16 -17.30 24.15 -4.21
C LEU A 16 -17.98 23.59 -2.95
N LEU A 17 -17.20 23.23 -1.94
CA LEU A 17 -17.65 22.74 -0.65
C LEU A 17 -17.32 23.77 0.43
N ALA A 18 -18.12 23.81 1.49
CA ALA A 18 -17.84 24.61 2.67
C ALA A 18 -17.76 23.73 3.92
N GLY A 19 -16.88 24.09 4.85
CA GLY A 19 -16.74 23.45 6.15
C GLY A 19 -16.76 24.48 7.26
N VAL A 20 -17.38 24.15 8.39
CA VAL A 20 -17.37 24.93 9.62
C VAL A 20 -16.85 24.06 10.75
N ASP A 21 -15.86 24.54 11.49
CA ASP A 21 -15.41 23.96 12.75
C ASP A 21 -15.80 24.90 13.89
N LEU A 22 -16.82 24.49 14.64
CA LEU A 22 -17.34 25.22 15.79
C LEU A 22 -16.76 24.63 17.06
N GLY A 23 -15.70 25.25 17.60
CA GLY A 23 -15.16 24.94 18.91
C GLY A 23 -15.81 25.77 20.03
N GLY A 24 -15.34 25.56 21.26
CA GLY A 24 -15.76 26.37 22.43
C GLY A 24 -15.15 27.78 22.44
N THR A 25 -13.99 27.95 21.81
CA THR A 25 -13.24 29.22 21.84
C THR A 25 -13.27 29.93 20.49
N THR A 26 -13.29 29.18 19.39
CA THR A 26 -13.16 29.69 18.03
C THR A 26 -14.15 29.02 17.10
N VAL A 27 -14.56 29.76 16.07
CA VAL A 27 -15.26 29.22 14.90
C VAL A 27 -14.39 29.42 13.68
N ALA A 28 -14.18 28.37 12.91
CA ALA A 28 -13.44 28.43 11.65
C ALA A 28 -14.36 28.08 10.48
N VAL A 29 -14.19 28.77 9.35
CA VAL A 29 -14.88 28.47 8.10
C VAL A 29 -13.85 28.25 7.01
N GLY A 30 -14.01 27.16 6.25
CA GLY A 30 -13.16 26.81 5.12
C GLY A 30 -13.97 26.64 3.84
N LEU A 31 -13.46 27.15 2.73
CA LEU A 31 -13.93 26.81 1.39
C LEU A 31 -12.97 25.81 0.76
N VAL A 32 -13.50 24.71 0.25
CA VAL A 32 -12.72 23.57 -0.23
C VAL A 32 -13.23 23.17 -1.62
N SER A 33 -12.33 22.84 -2.54
CA SER A 33 -12.70 22.28 -3.84
C SER A 33 -13.13 20.81 -3.74
N ALA A 34 -13.72 20.26 -4.79
CA ALA A 34 -14.14 18.85 -4.85
C ALA A 34 -12.98 17.84 -4.76
N ASP A 35 -11.75 18.24 -5.12
CA ASP A 35 -10.52 17.46 -4.95
C ASP A 35 -9.83 17.70 -3.60
N GLY A 36 -10.40 18.53 -2.73
CA GLY A 36 -9.94 18.71 -1.35
C GLY A 36 -8.95 19.86 -1.13
N GLN A 37 -8.71 20.73 -2.12
CA GLN A 37 -7.86 21.90 -1.93
C GLN A 37 -8.58 22.97 -1.12
N LEU A 38 -7.92 23.44 -0.06
CA LEU A 38 -8.40 24.56 0.76
C LEU A 38 -8.17 25.88 0.00
N LEU A 39 -9.26 26.53 -0.40
CA LEU A 39 -9.23 27.78 -1.17
C LEU A 39 -9.16 29.01 -0.26
N THR A 40 -9.86 28.97 0.87
CA THR A 40 -9.91 30.08 1.84
C THR A 40 -10.22 29.52 3.21
N LYS A 41 -9.62 30.10 4.25
CA LYS A 41 -9.91 29.78 5.65
C LYS A 41 -9.99 31.08 6.46
N LEU A 42 -11.07 31.23 7.22
CA LEU A 42 -11.24 32.31 8.19
C LEU A 42 -11.45 31.69 9.57
N VAL A 43 -10.94 32.36 10.60
CA VAL A 43 -11.09 31.94 11.98
C VAL A 43 -11.45 33.17 12.81
N GLU A 44 -12.44 33.03 13.69
CA GLU A 44 -12.86 34.08 14.60
C GLU A 44 -13.07 33.50 16.00
N ALA A 45 -12.86 34.32 17.03
CA ALA A 45 -13.24 33.95 18.39
C ALA A 45 -14.77 33.84 18.50
N VAL A 46 -15.25 32.86 19.26
CA VAL A 46 -16.68 32.71 19.57
C VAL A 46 -17.16 33.88 20.44
N GLY A 47 -16.33 34.33 21.38
CA GLY A 47 -16.64 35.36 22.37
C GLY A 47 -17.40 34.79 23.58
N GLU A 48 -17.91 35.64 24.48
CA GLU A 48 -18.62 35.20 25.69
C GLU A 48 -20.12 34.93 25.48
N ASP A 49 -20.69 35.47 24.40
CA ASP A 49 -22.10 35.31 24.05
C ASP A 49 -22.31 34.09 23.14
N HIS A 50 -22.72 33.00 23.76
CA HIS A 50 -22.95 31.72 23.10
C HIS A 50 -24.38 31.51 22.63
N GLN A 51 -25.24 32.54 22.56
CA GLN A 51 -26.61 32.35 22.06
C GLN A 51 -26.62 31.72 20.66
N PRO A 52 -27.36 30.61 20.42
CA PRO A 52 -27.33 29.87 19.16
C PRO A 52 -27.52 30.73 17.91
N GLU A 53 -28.46 31.67 17.94
CA GLU A 53 -28.76 32.58 16.82
C GLU A 53 -27.58 33.50 16.51
N ARG A 54 -26.81 33.89 17.52
CA ARG A 54 -25.63 34.74 17.35
C ARG A 54 -24.47 33.98 16.73
N ILE A 55 -24.25 32.74 17.15
CA ILE A 55 -23.25 31.84 16.58
C ILE A 55 -23.59 31.53 15.12
N VAL A 56 -24.85 31.22 14.82
CA VAL A 56 -25.34 30.96 13.45
C VAL A 56 -25.13 32.18 12.55
N LYS A 57 -25.43 33.39 13.02
CA LYS A 57 -25.14 34.63 12.29
C LYS A 57 -23.63 34.84 12.06
N ARG A 58 -22.79 34.50 13.03
CA ARG A 58 -21.34 34.60 12.91
C ARG A 58 -20.81 33.64 11.83
N ILE A 59 -21.26 32.38 11.86
CA ILE A 59 -20.95 31.38 10.83
C ILE A 59 -21.37 31.88 9.44
N SER A 60 -22.60 32.38 9.30
CA SER A 60 -23.13 32.95 8.05
C SER A 60 -22.29 34.14 7.56
N GLY A 61 -21.88 35.04 8.47
CA GLY A 61 -21.01 36.17 8.16
C GLY A 61 -19.63 35.75 7.66
N LEU A 62 -18.97 34.83 8.37
CA LEU A 62 -17.66 34.29 7.99
C LEU A 62 -17.72 33.55 6.65
N LEU A 63 -18.79 32.79 6.40
CA LEU A 63 -18.98 32.10 5.13
C LEU A 63 -19.14 33.08 3.96
N LYS A 64 -19.93 34.14 4.14
CA LYS A 64 -20.11 35.19 3.12
C LYS A 64 -18.80 35.94 2.85
N GLU A 65 -18.01 36.21 3.89
CA GLU A 65 -16.71 36.85 3.74
C GLU A 65 -15.69 35.94 3.03
N ALA A 66 -15.63 34.66 3.38
CA ALA A 66 -14.77 33.70 2.69
C ALA A 66 -15.11 33.58 1.20
N LEU A 67 -16.41 33.56 0.88
CA LEU A 67 -16.89 33.55 -0.52
C LEU A 67 -16.49 34.83 -1.27
N ARG A 68 -16.61 35.99 -0.63
CA ARG A 68 -16.21 37.28 -1.20
C ARG A 68 -14.71 37.30 -1.51
N GLN A 69 -13.87 36.80 -0.61
CA GLN A 69 -12.41 36.71 -0.83
C GLN A 69 -12.05 35.73 -1.96
N ALA A 70 -12.82 34.66 -2.12
CA ALA A 70 -12.65 33.69 -3.21
C ALA A 70 -13.28 34.12 -4.55
N GLY A 71 -13.98 35.26 -4.61
CA GLY A 71 -14.72 35.67 -5.80
C GLY A 71 -15.88 34.74 -6.17
N ARG A 72 -16.53 34.14 -5.16
CA ARG A 72 -17.61 33.15 -5.31
C ARG A 72 -18.90 33.64 -4.64
N SER A 73 -19.99 32.93 -4.91
CA SER A 73 -21.33 33.18 -4.39
C SER A 73 -21.88 32.00 -3.59
N CYS A 74 -22.87 32.23 -2.74
CA CYS A 74 -23.52 31.16 -1.96
C CYS A 74 -24.16 30.07 -2.85
N SER A 75 -24.56 30.40 -4.07
CA SER A 75 -25.10 29.45 -5.05
C SER A 75 -24.04 28.47 -5.58
N ASP A 76 -22.74 28.81 -5.46
CA ASP A 76 -21.66 27.94 -5.93
C ASP A 76 -21.36 26.80 -4.96
N ILE A 77 -21.71 26.96 -3.68
CA ILE A 77 -21.48 25.94 -2.65
C ILE A 77 -22.44 24.77 -2.91
N GLN A 78 -21.94 23.55 -3.07
CA GLN A 78 -22.80 22.37 -3.20
C GLN A 78 -23.38 21.96 -1.84
N SER A 79 -22.53 21.89 -0.82
CA SER A 79 -22.89 21.47 0.54
C SER A 79 -22.00 22.12 1.60
N LEU A 80 -22.54 22.22 2.82
CA LEU A 80 -21.85 22.69 4.01
C LEU A 80 -21.75 21.57 5.05
N GLY A 81 -20.52 21.20 5.41
CA GLY A 81 -20.25 20.39 6.59
C GLY A 81 -20.04 21.27 7.82
N VAL A 82 -20.59 20.87 8.96
CA VAL A 82 -20.42 21.55 10.24
C VAL A 82 -19.98 20.52 11.26
N CYS A 83 -18.84 20.76 11.89
CA CYS A 83 -18.39 19.98 13.03
C CYS A 83 -18.38 20.78 14.31
N THR A 84 -18.63 20.10 15.41
CA THR A 84 -18.68 20.66 16.76
C THR A 84 -18.39 19.55 17.77
N PRO A 85 -17.78 19.87 18.92
CA PRO A 85 -17.74 18.95 20.04
C PRO A 85 -19.13 18.81 20.67
N GLY A 86 -19.30 17.78 21.51
CA GLY A 86 -20.49 17.58 22.33
C GLY A 86 -21.37 16.42 21.87
N LEU A 87 -22.53 16.27 22.51
CA LEU A 87 -23.49 15.22 22.20
C LEU A 87 -24.34 15.62 20.99
N LEU A 88 -24.26 14.84 19.92
CA LEU A 88 -24.92 15.14 18.65
C LEU A 88 -26.03 14.14 18.36
N ASP A 89 -27.23 14.65 18.06
CA ASP A 89 -28.23 13.90 17.32
C ASP A 89 -28.07 14.23 15.84
N LEU A 90 -27.28 13.41 15.15
CA LEU A 90 -26.96 13.58 13.73
C LEU A 90 -28.20 13.48 12.83
N SER A 91 -29.22 12.72 13.26
CA SER A 91 -30.45 12.53 12.49
C SER A 91 -31.36 13.74 12.55
N ALA A 92 -31.44 14.38 13.72
CA ALA A 92 -32.20 15.60 13.94
C ALA A 92 -31.41 16.88 13.63
N GLY A 93 -30.08 16.78 13.49
CA GLY A 93 -29.20 17.93 13.33
C GLY A 93 -29.12 18.81 14.58
N VAL A 94 -29.15 18.17 15.76
CA VAL A 94 -29.26 18.82 17.07
C VAL A 94 -27.97 18.63 17.88
N VAL A 95 -27.54 19.68 18.58
CA VAL A 95 -26.29 19.74 19.35
C VAL A 95 -26.58 20.01 20.82
N THR A 96 -25.91 19.28 21.71
CA THR A 96 -25.80 19.62 23.13
C THR A 96 -24.32 19.70 23.49
N ALA A 97 -23.82 20.90 23.77
CA ALA A 97 -22.39 21.18 23.89
C ALA A 97 -22.09 21.84 25.24
N ALA A 98 -21.44 21.11 26.15
CA ALA A 98 -21.14 21.62 27.49
C ALA A 98 -20.15 22.80 27.50
N ASN A 99 -19.29 22.86 26.47
CA ASN A 99 -18.33 23.94 26.27
C ASN A 99 -18.96 25.21 25.66
N LEU A 100 -20.22 25.17 25.21
CA LEU A 100 -20.97 26.34 24.74
C LEU A 100 -22.13 26.62 25.71
N LYS A 101 -21.94 27.58 26.60
CA LYS A 101 -22.96 28.05 27.56
C LYS A 101 -24.36 28.19 26.91
N GLY A 102 -25.34 27.48 27.46
CA GLY A 102 -26.74 27.53 26.98
C GLY A 102 -27.07 26.57 25.82
N TRP A 103 -26.12 25.78 25.33
CA TRP A 103 -26.35 24.83 24.24
C TRP A 103 -26.92 23.51 24.74
N THR A 104 -28.23 23.48 24.91
CA THR A 104 -28.99 22.26 25.23
C THR A 104 -30.01 21.99 24.12
N LYS A 105 -29.83 20.88 23.39
CA LYS A 105 -30.71 20.46 22.28
C LYS A 105 -30.93 21.55 21.22
N VAL A 106 -29.88 22.25 20.83
CA VAL A 106 -29.90 23.32 19.82
C VAL A 106 -30.06 22.72 18.42
N PRO A 107 -31.08 23.08 17.62
CA PRO A 107 -31.28 22.56 16.27
C PRO A 107 -30.39 23.27 15.23
N LEU A 108 -29.07 23.10 15.37
CA LEU A 108 -28.05 23.85 14.62
C LEU A 108 -28.22 23.74 13.10
N VAL A 109 -28.48 22.55 12.57
CA VAL A 109 -28.66 22.33 11.11
C VAL A 109 -29.85 23.15 10.60
N LYS A 110 -30.96 23.17 11.33
CA LYS A 110 -32.15 23.94 10.96
C LYS A 110 -31.88 25.44 11.00
N LEU A 111 -31.24 25.93 12.07
CA LEU A 111 -30.94 27.36 12.22
C LEU A 111 -30.00 27.86 11.12
N LEU A 112 -28.94 27.11 10.81
CA LEU A 112 -28.02 27.44 9.70
C LEU A 112 -28.72 27.42 8.34
N SER A 113 -29.57 26.42 8.10
CA SER A 113 -30.32 26.32 6.85
C SER A 113 -31.26 27.51 6.66
N GLN A 114 -31.94 27.95 7.73
CA GLN A 114 -32.80 29.13 7.71
C GLN A 114 -32.02 30.43 7.47
N GLU A 115 -30.90 30.61 8.17
CA GLU A 115 -30.04 31.80 8.03
C GLU A 115 -29.39 31.91 6.63
N LEU A 116 -29.07 30.77 6.01
CA LEU A 116 -28.47 30.73 4.67
C LEU A 116 -29.52 30.68 3.53
N GLY A 117 -30.80 30.49 3.86
CA GLY A 117 -31.87 30.28 2.87
C GLY A 117 -31.71 28.98 2.08
N TRP A 118 -31.14 27.95 2.68
CA TRP A 118 -30.85 26.66 2.05
C TRP A 118 -31.80 25.56 2.53
N GLU A 119 -31.95 24.51 1.72
CA GLU A 119 -32.55 23.27 2.16
C GLU A 119 -31.67 22.57 3.19
N THR A 120 -32.28 21.98 4.23
CA THR A 120 -31.55 21.28 5.30
C THR A 120 -30.72 20.11 4.81
N CYS A 121 -31.06 19.51 3.68
CA CYS A 121 -30.29 18.42 3.06
C CYS A 121 -28.88 18.84 2.62
N ARG A 122 -28.60 20.16 2.51
CA ARG A 122 -27.30 20.71 2.12
C ARG A 122 -26.37 20.96 3.32
N VAL A 123 -26.87 20.87 4.55
CA VAL A 123 -26.09 21.08 5.78
C VAL A 123 -25.94 19.76 6.52
N THR A 124 -24.71 19.30 6.69
CA THR A 124 -24.41 18.04 7.39
C THR A 124 -23.69 18.35 8.70
N LEU A 125 -24.17 17.76 9.80
CA LEU A 125 -23.55 17.84 11.12
C LEU A 125 -22.69 16.59 11.36
N GLU A 126 -21.54 16.76 12.01
CA GLU A 126 -20.68 15.66 12.45
C GLU A 126 -19.86 16.05 13.70
N HIS A 127 -19.31 15.08 14.42
CA HIS A 127 -18.37 15.33 15.51
C HIS A 127 -17.03 15.84 14.97
N ASP A 128 -16.33 16.69 15.73
CA ASP A 128 -15.04 17.27 15.33
C ASP A 128 -13.97 16.20 15.00
N THR A 129 -13.78 15.22 15.88
CA THR A 129 -12.78 14.15 15.78
C THR A 129 -13.12 13.19 14.64
N ASN A 130 -14.42 12.91 14.43
CA ASN A 130 -14.88 12.16 13.26
C ASN A 130 -14.58 12.93 11.96
N SER A 131 -14.82 14.23 11.94
CA SER A 131 -14.57 15.08 10.77
C SER A 131 -13.08 15.16 10.45
N ALA A 132 -12.22 15.25 11.48
CA ALA A 132 -10.77 15.18 11.32
C ALA A 132 -10.33 13.85 10.71
N LEU A 133 -10.83 12.71 11.22
CA LEU A 133 -10.51 11.40 10.64
C LEU A 133 -11.03 11.25 9.21
N LEU A 134 -12.23 11.77 8.91
CA LEU A 134 -12.76 11.78 7.55
C LEU A 134 -11.90 12.61 6.60
N ALA A 135 -11.38 13.76 7.05
CA ALA A 135 -10.46 14.57 6.26
C ALA A 135 -9.16 13.80 5.99
N GLU A 136 -8.59 13.13 7.00
CA GLU A 136 -7.38 12.31 6.85
C GLU A 136 -7.59 11.12 5.91
N ALA A 137 -8.77 10.50 5.93
CA ALA A 137 -9.14 9.40 5.02
C ALA A 137 -9.48 9.89 3.59
N TRP A 138 -9.88 11.14 3.44
CA TRP A 138 -10.24 11.74 2.16
C TRP A 138 -9.02 12.30 1.41
N VAL A 139 -8.22 13.13 2.08
CA VAL A 139 -7.13 13.93 1.46
C VAL A 139 -5.82 13.90 2.26
N GLY A 140 -5.80 13.27 3.44
CA GLY A 140 -4.63 13.23 4.33
C GLY A 140 -3.90 11.88 4.38
N ALA A 141 -3.35 11.54 5.55
CA ALA A 141 -2.42 10.42 5.72
C ALA A 141 -3.09 9.04 5.65
N ALA A 142 -4.42 8.98 5.76
CA ALA A 142 -5.17 7.73 5.77
C ALA A 142 -5.90 7.44 4.45
N VAL A 143 -5.56 8.16 3.38
CA VAL A 143 -6.11 7.93 2.04
C VAL A 143 -5.89 6.49 1.60
N GLY A 144 -6.99 5.79 1.32
CA GLY A 144 -6.98 4.40 0.83
C GLY A 144 -6.89 3.33 1.92
N LEU A 145 -6.94 3.72 3.19
CA LEU A 145 -7.00 2.79 4.31
C LEU A 145 -8.45 2.57 4.75
N GLU A 146 -8.75 1.35 5.19
CA GLU A 146 -10.12 0.94 5.58
C GLU A 146 -10.28 0.75 7.09
N ASN A 147 -9.19 0.53 7.83
CA ASN A 147 -9.20 0.33 9.28
C ASN A 147 -8.23 1.33 9.92
N ILE A 148 -8.78 2.40 10.48
CA ILE A 148 -8.03 3.59 10.92
C ILE A 148 -8.57 4.05 12.27
N VAL A 149 -7.67 4.41 13.18
CA VAL A 149 -8.01 5.15 14.40
C VAL A 149 -7.33 6.51 14.34
N LEU A 150 -8.03 7.56 14.76
CA LEU A 150 -7.44 8.85 15.07
C LEU A 150 -7.64 9.13 16.55
N LEU A 151 -6.57 9.49 17.25
CA LEU A 151 -6.59 10.01 18.61
C LEU A 151 -6.33 11.51 18.56
N SER A 152 -7.28 12.29 19.07
CA SER A 152 -7.13 13.73 19.26
C SER A 152 -6.61 14.00 20.67
N LEU A 153 -5.44 14.60 20.77
CA LEU A 153 -4.72 14.87 22.00
C LEU A 153 -4.71 16.37 22.24
N GLY A 154 -5.43 16.81 23.27
CA GLY A 154 -5.47 18.20 23.69
C GLY A 154 -5.86 18.30 25.14
N THR A 155 -6.76 19.23 25.48
CA THR A 155 -7.35 19.34 26.83
C THR A 155 -7.90 18.00 27.34
N GLY A 156 -8.44 17.18 26.43
CA GLY A 156 -8.87 15.80 26.69
C GLY A 156 -8.30 14.82 25.66
N ILE A 157 -8.80 13.58 25.64
CA ILE A 157 -8.49 12.58 24.62
C ILE A 157 -9.77 12.18 23.89
N GLY A 158 -9.91 12.64 22.65
CA GLY A 158 -10.97 12.18 21.74
C GLY A 158 -10.46 11.06 20.82
N ALA A 159 -11.37 10.27 20.26
CA ALA A 159 -11.00 9.43 19.13
C ALA A 159 -12.13 9.25 18.11
N ALA A 160 -11.72 8.87 16.91
CA ALA A 160 -12.60 8.45 15.84
C ALA A 160 -12.06 7.17 15.22
N ILE A 161 -12.98 6.34 14.70
CA ILE A 161 -12.63 5.02 14.17
C ILE A 161 -13.32 4.83 12.82
N ILE A 162 -12.55 4.48 11.80
CA ILE A 162 -13.06 3.91 10.55
C ILE A 162 -12.74 2.41 10.58
N CYS A 163 -13.74 1.57 10.36
CA CYS A 163 -13.62 0.12 10.28
C CYS A 163 -14.30 -0.36 9.01
N ASP A 164 -13.63 -1.21 8.23
CA ASP A 164 -14.07 -1.66 6.89
C ASP A 164 -14.51 -0.51 5.98
N GLY A 165 -13.76 0.60 6.01
CA GLY A 165 -14.01 1.81 5.21
C GLY A 165 -15.22 2.62 5.67
N ARG A 166 -15.78 2.32 6.85
CA ARG A 166 -16.97 2.97 7.40
C ARG A 166 -16.64 3.67 8.72
N LEU A 167 -17.00 4.94 8.83
CA LEU A 167 -16.91 5.68 10.09
C LEU A 167 -17.85 5.05 11.13
N LEU A 168 -17.30 4.60 12.25
CA LEU A 168 -18.04 4.05 13.38
C LEU A 168 -18.64 5.18 14.20
N ARG A 169 -19.96 5.32 14.15
CA ARG A 169 -20.72 6.28 14.97
C ARG A 169 -21.40 5.62 16.17
N GLY A 170 -21.61 4.30 16.14
CA GLY A 170 -22.40 3.60 17.15
C GLY A 170 -23.88 3.95 17.09
N SER A 171 -24.68 3.33 17.96
CA SER A 171 -26.15 3.48 17.96
C SER A 171 -26.63 4.88 18.39
N ARG A 172 -25.79 5.64 19.10
CA ARG A 172 -26.09 6.96 19.65
C ARG A 172 -25.08 8.04 19.26
N GLY A 173 -24.21 7.79 18.29
CA GLY A 173 -23.17 8.74 17.89
C GLY A 173 -21.96 8.82 18.84
N GLN A 174 -21.80 7.86 19.77
CA GLN A 174 -20.76 7.86 20.82
C GLN A 174 -19.75 6.71 20.67
N ALA A 175 -19.65 6.09 19.50
CA ALA A 175 -18.55 5.14 19.27
C ALA A 175 -17.22 5.91 19.19
N GLY A 176 -16.17 5.37 19.80
CA GLY A 176 -14.84 5.98 19.78
C GLY A 176 -14.50 6.84 21.00
N GLU A 177 -15.29 6.82 22.08
CA GLU A 177 -15.00 7.48 23.37
C GLU A 177 -13.86 6.78 24.16
N VAL A 178 -12.73 6.51 23.51
CA VAL A 178 -11.60 5.76 24.08
C VAL A 178 -10.90 6.53 25.20
N GLY A 179 -10.98 7.87 25.22
CA GLY A 179 -10.50 8.69 26.32
C GLY A 179 -11.18 8.38 27.66
N HIS A 180 -12.42 7.89 27.61
CA HIS A 180 -13.18 7.46 28.78
C HIS A 180 -12.98 5.97 29.14
N ALA A 181 -12.18 5.22 28.38
CA ALA A 181 -11.86 3.85 28.73
C ALA A 181 -10.99 3.81 29.99
N ILE A 182 -11.30 2.91 30.91
CA ILE A 182 -10.52 2.69 32.14
C ILE A 182 -9.19 2.04 31.76
N LEU A 183 -8.07 2.73 31.98
CA LEU A 183 -6.72 2.17 31.83
C LEU A 183 -6.14 1.67 33.15
N VAL A 184 -6.48 2.32 34.25
CA VAL A 184 -5.98 1.99 35.58
C VAL A 184 -7.18 1.73 36.48
N PRO A 185 -7.54 0.46 36.73
CA PRO A 185 -8.59 0.11 37.67
C PRO A 185 -8.33 0.78 39.02
N ASP A 186 -9.38 1.36 39.62
CA ASP A 186 -9.31 2.10 40.90
C ASP A 186 -8.25 3.23 40.90
N GLY A 187 -7.95 3.75 39.70
CA GLY A 187 -6.96 4.80 39.50
C GLY A 187 -7.43 6.17 39.98
N ARG A 188 -6.72 7.23 39.55
CA ARG A 188 -7.06 8.60 39.94
C ARG A 188 -8.45 9.02 39.46
N ASP A 189 -9.11 9.84 40.27
CA ASP A 189 -10.28 10.59 39.84
C ASP A 189 -9.85 11.71 38.87
N PHE A 190 -10.66 11.92 37.84
CA PHE A 190 -10.48 12.98 36.87
C PHE A 190 -11.85 13.61 36.63
N GLY A 191 -12.23 14.51 37.55
CA GLY A 191 -13.60 14.92 37.93
C GLY A 191 -14.55 15.48 36.87
N ARG A 192 -14.30 15.27 35.58
CA ARG A 192 -15.23 15.58 34.47
C ARG A 192 -16.03 14.37 33.99
N SER A 193 -15.55 13.14 34.21
CA SER A 193 -16.21 11.92 33.72
C SER A 193 -17.09 11.21 34.77
N GLY A 194 -16.81 11.41 36.06
CA GLY A 194 -17.41 10.64 37.16
C GLY A 194 -16.91 9.19 37.25
N VAL A 195 -15.89 8.82 36.47
CA VAL A 195 -15.29 7.48 36.45
C VAL A 195 -13.79 7.61 36.66
N ALA A 196 -13.28 6.95 37.71
CA ALA A 196 -11.87 6.95 38.04
C ALA A 196 -11.07 6.06 37.07
N GLY A 197 -9.79 6.39 36.86
CA GLY A 197 -8.88 5.53 36.12
C GLY A 197 -8.94 5.64 34.59
N ILE A 198 -9.68 6.61 34.05
CA ILE A 198 -9.88 6.77 32.60
C ILE A 198 -8.63 7.24 31.87
N PHE A 199 -8.47 6.83 30.61
CA PHE A 199 -7.32 7.13 29.75
C PHE A 199 -6.99 8.63 29.70
N GLU A 200 -7.99 9.48 29.47
CA GLU A 200 -7.86 10.93 29.44
C GLU A 200 -7.19 11.47 30.70
N GLY A 201 -7.52 10.90 31.86
CA GLY A 201 -7.00 11.30 33.17
C GLY A 201 -5.51 11.03 33.36
N TYR A 202 -4.85 10.33 32.43
CA TYR A 202 -3.42 10.06 32.49
C TYR A 202 -2.60 10.70 31.38
N ALA A 203 -3.17 10.86 30.18
CA ALA A 203 -2.40 11.24 28.99
C ALA A 203 -2.89 12.50 28.25
N SER A 204 -3.99 13.13 28.69
CA SER A 204 -4.40 14.45 28.14
C SER A 204 -3.51 15.58 28.64
N ALA A 205 -3.52 16.73 27.95
CA ALA A 205 -2.81 17.92 28.40
C ALA A 205 -3.27 18.37 29.80
N SER A 206 -4.59 18.33 30.07
CA SER A 206 -5.12 18.63 31.40
C SER A 206 -4.61 17.64 32.47
N ALA A 207 -4.49 16.36 32.12
CA ALA A 207 -3.97 15.34 33.03
C ALA A 207 -2.49 15.54 33.33
N VAL A 208 -1.68 15.90 32.34
CA VAL A 208 -0.26 16.23 32.52
C VAL A 208 -0.10 17.36 33.53
N VAL A 209 -0.82 18.47 33.35
CA VAL A 209 -0.78 19.62 34.26
C VAL A 209 -1.26 19.24 35.66
N ALA A 210 -2.36 18.47 35.77
CA ALA A 210 -2.86 18.03 37.06
C ALA A 210 -1.84 17.15 37.80
N ARG A 211 -1.22 16.18 37.12
CA ARG A 211 -0.19 15.31 37.70
C ARG A 211 1.06 16.08 38.11
N ALA A 212 1.45 17.06 37.30
CA ALA A 212 2.57 17.92 37.60
C ALA A 212 2.34 18.74 38.88
N ARG A 213 1.12 19.22 39.11
CA ARG A 213 0.75 19.93 40.34
C ARG A 213 0.67 19.00 41.56
N GLU A 214 0.09 17.82 41.39
CA GLU A 214 -0.08 16.84 42.47
C GLU A 214 1.24 16.25 42.97
N GLY A 215 2.18 15.99 42.06
CA GLY A 215 3.48 15.39 42.39
C GLY A 215 4.64 16.40 42.46
N MET A 216 4.36 17.71 42.48
CA MET A 216 5.38 18.76 42.40
C MET A 216 6.41 18.62 43.54
N VAL A 217 7.69 18.68 43.19
CA VAL A 217 8.81 18.67 44.15
C VAL A 217 9.53 20.03 44.17
N PRO A 218 10.05 20.50 45.34
CA PRO A 218 10.69 21.82 45.45
C PRO A 218 11.90 22.02 44.53
N GLU A 219 12.62 20.95 44.19
CA GLU A 219 13.81 20.98 43.34
C GLU A 219 13.46 21.14 41.86
N SER A 220 12.22 20.82 41.47
CA SER A 220 11.75 20.95 40.10
C SER A 220 11.71 22.42 39.70
N SER A 221 12.21 22.70 38.51
CA SER A 221 12.11 24.01 37.86
C SER A 221 10.67 24.42 37.56
N LEU A 222 9.72 23.47 37.50
CA LEU A 222 8.28 23.74 37.37
C LEU A 222 7.67 24.38 38.62
N SER A 223 8.25 24.17 39.80
CA SER A 223 7.76 24.75 41.07
C SER A 223 7.88 26.28 41.13
N LYS A 224 8.67 26.85 40.23
CA LYS A 224 8.95 28.29 40.14
C LYS A 224 7.97 29.04 39.24
N LEU A 225 7.07 28.33 38.55
CA LEU A 225 6.11 28.90 37.64
C LEU A 225 4.83 29.29 38.40
N GLU A 226 4.36 30.53 38.22
CA GLU A 226 3.11 31.00 38.82
C GLU A 226 1.88 30.39 38.15
N ALA A 227 1.95 30.18 36.84
CA ALA A 227 0.98 29.45 36.05
C ALA A 227 1.70 28.30 35.34
N LEU A 228 1.11 27.11 35.40
CA LEU A 228 1.63 25.91 34.78
C LEU A 228 0.66 25.43 33.71
N ASP A 229 1.14 25.33 32.48
CA ASP A 229 0.47 24.67 31.37
C ASP A 229 1.20 23.38 30.95
N CYS A 230 0.68 22.72 29.91
CA CYS A 230 1.24 21.46 29.42
C CYS A 230 2.57 21.70 28.68
N GLU A 231 2.66 22.80 27.92
CA GLU A 231 3.85 23.18 27.14
C GLU A 231 5.05 23.41 28.06
N ASP A 232 4.85 24.04 29.22
CA ASP A 232 5.85 24.23 30.26
C ASP A 232 6.47 22.89 30.71
N VAL A 233 5.65 21.86 30.92
CA VAL A 233 6.13 20.53 31.35
C VAL A 233 7.06 19.94 30.29
N PHE A 234 6.68 19.99 29.01
CA PHE A 234 7.53 19.51 27.92
C PHE A 234 8.80 20.36 27.75
N ALA A 235 8.68 21.69 27.83
CA ALA A 235 9.81 22.61 27.71
C ALA A 235 10.84 22.42 28.82
N HIS A 236 10.40 22.22 30.07
CA HIS A 236 11.28 21.98 31.20
C HIS A 236 11.90 20.57 31.18
N ALA A 237 11.17 19.56 30.68
CA ALA A 237 11.74 18.25 30.42
C ALA A 237 12.88 18.34 29.38
N ALA A 238 12.70 19.12 28.31
CA ALA A 238 13.73 19.37 27.30
C ALA A 238 14.96 20.11 27.89
N LYS A 239 14.76 21.02 28.85
CA LYS A 239 15.83 21.72 29.59
C LYS A 239 16.56 20.86 30.62
N GLY A 240 16.13 19.61 30.82
CA GLY A 240 16.85 18.66 31.68
C GLY A 240 16.21 18.39 33.04
N ASP A 241 15.05 19.00 33.34
CA ASP A 241 14.36 18.78 34.61
C ASP A 241 13.98 17.31 34.80
N ALA A 242 14.41 16.71 35.91
CA ALA A 242 14.24 15.28 36.15
C ALA A 242 12.77 14.89 36.38
N TYR A 243 12.02 15.72 37.11
CA TYR A 243 10.61 15.47 37.41
C TYR A 243 9.75 15.64 36.16
N ALA A 244 9.98 16.69 35.39
CA ALA A 244 9.28 16.91 34.12
C ALA A 244 9.55 15.79 33.10
N LYS A 245 10.80 15.30 33.02
CA LYS A 245 11.14 14.13 32.19
C LYS A 245 10.41 12.87 32.59
N GLU A 246 10.25 12.62 33.89
CA GLU A 246 9.48 11.48 34.39
C GLU A 246 8.00 11.60 33.98
N LEU A 247 7.38 12.77 34.18
CA LEU A 247 6.00 13.00 33.77
C LEU A 247 5.78 12.77 32.27
N VAL A 248 6.68 13.30 31.43
CA VAL A 248 6.63 13.09 29.97
C VAL A 248 6.74 11.60 29.63
N ARG A 249 7.66 10.88 30.28
CA ARG A 249 7.85 9.43 30.10
C ARG A 249 6.61 8.64 30.51
N GLU A 250 6.03 8.93 31.67
CA GLU A 250 4.83 8.25 32.14
C GLU A 250 3.63 8.56 31.22
N THR A 251 3.49 9.79 30.76
CA THR A 251 2.45 10.18 29.79
C THR A 251 2.61 9.43 28.47
N ALA A 252 3.83 9.32 27.94
CA ALA A 252 4.11 8.51 26.75
C ALA A 252 3.71 7.04 26.96
N ARG A 253 3.96 6.49 28.16
CA ARG A 253 3.61 5.13 28.52
C ARG A 253 2.09 4.91 28.52
N TYR A 254 1.33 5.79 29.15
CA TYR A 254 -0.13 5.70 29.16
C TYR A 254 -0.72 5.86 27.77
N LEU A 255 -0.17 6.75 26.95
CA LEU A 255 -0.57 6.90 25.55
C LEU A 255 -0.32 5.60 24.76
N ALA A 256 0.86 4.99 24.92
CA ALA A 256 1.19 3.71 24.29
C ALA A 256 0.23 2.60 24.70
N ILE A 257 -0.12 2.50 25.99
CA ILE A 257 -1.12 1.54 26.49
C ILE A 257 -2.49 1.77 25.82
N GLY A 258 -2.95 3.02 25.76
CA GLY A 258 -4.20 3.37 25.09
C GLY A 258 -4.19 2.99 23.61
N CYS A 259 -3.08 3.23 22.91
CA CYS A 259 -2.90 2.82 21.51
C CYS A 259 -2.93 1.29 21.35
N ILE A 260 -2.28 0.53 22.25
CA ILE A 260 -2.32 -0.93 22.24
C ILE A 260 -3.76 -1.42 22.43
N ASN A 261 -4.52 -0.83 23.36
CA ASN A 261 -5.92 -1.19 23.55
C ASN A 261 -6.75 -0.93 22.29
N CYS A 262 -6.53 0.20 21.60
CA CYS A 262 -7.15 0.45 20.29
C CYS A 262 -6.81 -0.66 19.29
N CYS A 263 -5.56 -1.13 19.27
CA CYS A 263 -5.17 -2.26 18.42
C CYS A 263 -5.95 -3.54 18.74
N ARG A 264 -6.23 -3.80 20.02
CA ARG A 264 -7.00 -4.97 20.45
C ARG A 264 -8.49 -4.86 20.16
N PHE A 265 -9.03 -3.65 20.16
CA PHE A 265 -10.45 -3.44 19.91
C PHE A 265 -10.81 -3.47 18.43
N VAL A 266 -9.96 -2.89 17.57
CA VAL A 266 -10.36 -2.63 16.17
C VAL A 266 -9.31 -3.00 15.11
N ASP A 267 -8.16 -3.55 15.50
CA ASP A 267 -7.07 -3.99 14.59
C ASP A 267 -6.78 -2.99 13.44
N PRO A 268 -6.44 -1.72 13.75
CA PRO A 268 -6.26 -0.70 12.73
C PRO A 268 -4.92 -0.88 12.01
N SER A 269 -4.86 -0.46 10.75
CA SER A 269 -3.59 -0.39 10.00
C SER A 269 -2.73 0.79 10.44
N VAL A 270 -3.36 1.86 10.93
CA VAL A 270 -2.71 3.08 11.41
C VAL A 270 -3.49 3.70 12.56
N ILE A 271 -2.76 4.25 13.53
CA ILE A 271 -3.26 5.17 14.56
C ILE A 271 -2.65 6.55 14.27
N LEU A 272 -3.52 7.51 13.95
CA LEU A 272 -3.15 8.90 13.75
C LEU A 272 -3.21 9.66 15.07
N LEU A 273 -2.16 10.40 15.41
CA LEU A 273 -2.08 11.27 16.57
C LEU A 273 -2.24 12.73 16.10
N LEU A 274 -3.36 13.34 16.48
CA LEU A 274 -3.68 14.74 16.21
C LEU A 274 -3.43 15.56 17.49
N GLY A 275 -2.81 16.74 17.37
CA GLY A 275 -2.67 17.70 18.47
C GLY A 275 -1.37 17.66 19.28
N GLN A 276 -0.42 16.75 19.02
CA GLN A 276 0.87 16.69 19.73
C GLN A 276 1.89 17.80 19.40
N GLN A 277 1.49 18.86 18.70
CA GLN A 277 2.44 19.83 18.13
C GLN A 277 3.31 20.52 19.19
N GLU A 278 2.78 20.70 20.38
CA GLU A 278 3.46 21.30 21.55
C GLU A 278 4.42 20.32 22.24
N ALA A 279 4.22 19.01 22.09
CA ALA A 279 5.06 17.97 22.71
C ALA A 279 6.34 17.65 21.91
N GLY A 280 6.37 18.00 20.61
CA GLY A 280 7.51 17.86 19.72
C GLY A 280 7.83 16.42 19.27
N GLU A 281 8.67 16.30 18.24
CA GLU A 281 9.02 15.02 17.60
C GLU A 281 9.60 13.99 18.59
N ALA A 282 10.39 14.44 19.57
CA ALA A 282 10.99 13.57 20.57
C ALA A 282 9.96 12.83 21.43
N PHE A 283 8.80 13.45 21.69
CA PHE A 283 7.70 12.79 22.39
C PHE A 283 7.02 11.75 21.51
N GLY A 284 6.77 12.06 20.24
CA GLY A 284 6.25 11.11 19.26
C GLY A 284 7.15 9.87 19.10
N GLU A 285 8.47 10.05 19.04
CA GLU A 285 9.44 8.95 19.03
C GLU A 285 9.39 8.12 20.31
N LEU A 286 9.28 8.75 21.47
CA LEU A 286 9.16 8.06 22.76
C LEU A 286 7.87 7.23 22.84
N CYS A 287 6.75 7.80 22.42
CA CYS A 287 5.47 7.09 22.33
C CYS A 287 5.56 5.89 21.40
N ARG A 288 6.19 6.06 20.23
CA ARG A 288 6.40 4.97 19.25
C ARG A 288 7.28 3.86 19.84
N ALA A 289 8.40 4.21 20.47
CA ALA A 289 9.29 3.23 21.08
C ALA A 289 8.60 2.42 22.19
N MET A 290 7.78 3.06 23.02
CA MET A 290 7.00 2.37 24.06
C MET A 290 5.89 1.51 23.47
N PHE A 291 5.19 2.01 22.45
CA PHE A 291 4.15 1.29 21.74
C PHE A 291 4.70 0.03 21.08
N ASP A 292 5.82 0.13 20.36
CA ASP A 292 6.50 -1.00 19.72
C ASP A 292 6.98 -2.01 20.77
N GLY A 293 7.57 -1.54 21.88
CA GLY A 293 7.98 -2.38 23.01
C GLY A 293 6.84 -3.17 23.67
N MET A 294 5.58 -2.76 23.47
CA MET A 294 4.38 -3.48 23.94
C MET A 294 3.73 -4.37 22.86
N GLY A 295 4.41 -4.59 21.74
CA GLY A 295 3.94 -5.42 20.62
C GLY A 295 3.08 -4.66 19.59
N GLY A 296 3.21 -3.33 19.53
CA GLY A 296 2.51 -2.44 18.60
C GLY A 296 3.07 -2.43 17.17
N GLU A 297 4.20 -3.10 16.92
CA GLU A 297 5.01 -3.07 15.67
C GLU A 297 4.23 -3.31 14.35
N ARG A 298 3.01 -3.85 14.46
CA ARG A 298 2.15 -4.15 13.32
C ARG A 298 1.31 -2.96 12.86
N VAL A 299 1.21 -1.89 13.64
CA VAL A 299 0.36 -0.73 13.38
C VAL A 299 1.23 0.51 13.26
N LEU A 300 0.98 1.34 12.26
CA LEU A 300 1.72 2.60 12.10
C LEU A 300 1.18 3.64 13.09
N LEU A 301 2.05 4.20 13.94
CA LEU A 301 1.72 5.35 14.78
C LEU A 301 2.25 6.62 14.11
N LEU A 302 1.37 7.48 13.57
CA LEU A 302 1.73 8.64 12.76
C LEU A 302 1.18 9.94 13.35
N GLU A 303 1.97 11.01 13.30
CA GLU A 303 1.49 12.36 13.62
C GLU A 303 0.85 13.01 12.39
N CYS A 304 -0.31 13.65 12.56
CA CYS A 304 -1.03 14.31 11.45
C CYS A 304 -0.24 15.46 10.79
N ARG A 305 0.81 16.02 11.42
CA ARG A 305 1.62 17.09 10.81
C ARG A 305 2.35 16.65 9.54
N ALA A 306 2.65 15.36 9.41
CA ALA A 306 3.25 14.77 8.21
C ALA A 306 2.24 14.52 7.07
N ALA A 307 0.93 14.64 7.33
CA ALA A 307 -0.12 14.15 6.43
C ALA A 307 -0.52 15.11 5.31
N LEU A 308 -0.45 16.43 5.53
CA LEU A 308 -0.93 17.45 4.60
C LEU A 308 0.11 17.92 3.58
N GLN A 309 1.36 17.46 3.68
CA GLN A 309 2.46 17.82 2.75
C GLN A 309 3.00 16.63 1.95
N LEU A 310 2.48 15.42 2.16
CA LEU A 310 2.94 14.23 1.45
C LEU A 310 1.97 13.90 0.30
N PRO A 311 2.39 14.02 -0.97
CA PRO A 311 1.68 13.37 -2.05
C PRO A 311 1.60 11.88 -1.72
N TRP A 312 0.44 11.27 -1.88
CA TRP A 312 0.14 9.85 -1.64
C TRP A 312 1.21 8.86 -2.15
N ALA A 313 2.05 9.28 -3.11
CA ALA A 313 3.23 8.54 -3.54
C ALA A 313 4.27 8.29 -2.43
N SER A 314 4.29 8.99 -1.30
CA SER A 314 5.36 8.93 -0.27
C SER A 314 5.01 8.30 1.08
N LEU A 315 3.82 7.71 1.26
CA LEU A 315 3.55 6.91 2.46
C LEU A 315 4.40 5.62 2.43
N PRO A 316 5.21 5.32 3.47
CA PRO A 316 5.97 4.09 3.52
C PRO A 316 4.97 2.93 3.73
N LEU A 317 4.60 2.24 2.65
CA LEU A 317 4.24 0.82 2.77
C LEU A 317 5.36 0.18 3.59
N LYS A 318 5.02 -0.44 4.73
CA LYS A 318 5.96 -1.00 5.71
C LYS A 318 7.28 -1.38 5.04
N ALA A 319 8.29 -0.61 5.38
CA ALA A 319 9.69 -0.86 5.10
C ALA A 319 9.97 -2.37 5.16
N VAL A 320 10.10 -3.00 3.99
CA VAL A 320 10.50 -4.39 3.94
C VAL A 320 12.02 -4.39 4.16
N PRO A 321 12.55 -5.12 5.17
CA PRO A 321 13.99 -5.25 5.35
C PRO A 321 14.65 -5.62 4.01
N MET A 322 15.82 -5.07 3.71
CA MET A 322 16.48 -5.25 2.40
C MET A 322 16.58 -6.74 1.98
N THR A 323 16.76 -7.64 2.95
CA THR A 323 16.73 -9.10 2.78
C THR A 323 15.38 -9.63 2.31
N PHE A 324 14.28 -9.21 2.92
CA PHE A 324 12.93 -9.58 2.49
C PHE A 324 12.55 -8.95 1.14
N GLY A 325 12.95 -7.71 0.89
CA GLY A 325 12.74 -7.03 -0.39
C GLY A 325 13.44 -7.79 -1.52
N MET A 326 14.68 -8.23 -1.28
CA MET A 326 15.46 -9.05 -2.20
C MET A 326 14.77 -10.38 -2.49
N LEU A 327 14.31 -11.10 -1.46
CA LEU A 327 13.63 -12.38 -1.61
C LEU A 327 12.31 -12.24 -2.39
N ASN A 328 11.54 -11.18 -2.15
CA ASN A 328 10.29 -10.93 -2.87
C ASN A 328 10.54 -10.60 -4.35
N LEU A 329 11.56 -9.78 -4.65
CA LEU A 329 11.93 -9.48 -6.04
C LEU A 329 12.49 -10.72 -6.74
N ALA A 330 13.36 -11.48 -6.07
CA ALA A 330 13.88 -12.74 -6.58
C ALA A 330 12.76 -13.73 -6.86
N LYS A 331 11.72 -13.82 -6.02
CA LYS A 331 10.55 -14.67 -6.28
C LYS A 331 9.72 -14.20 -7.48
N ASN A 332 9.69 -12.91 -7.76
CA ASN A 332 8.99 -12.38 -8.94
C ASN A 332 9.67 -12.83 -10.24
N ILE A 333 11.00 -12.93 -10.22
CA ILE A 333 11.82 -13.38 -11.33
C ILE A 333 11.85 -14.92 -11.41
N ILE A 334 12.17 -15.58 -10.29
CA ILE A 334 12.37 -17.02 -10.19
C ILE A 334 11.03 -17.72 -9.98
N GLY A 335 10.58 -18.41 -11.02
CA GLY A 335 9.38 -19.25 -10.98
C GLY A 335 9.36 -20.26 -12.11
N ALA A 336 8.18 -20.66 -12.55
CA ALA A 336 7.99 -21.71 -13.56
C ALA A 336 8.65 -21.46 -14.93
N GLY A 337 9.22 -20.27 -15.18
CA GLY A 337 9.96 -19.94 -16.40
C GLY A 337 11.33 -20.61 -16.45
N MET A 338 11.89 -20.93 -15.27
CA MET A 338 13.15 -21.67 -15.18
C MET A 338 13.04 -23.08 -15.78
N LEU A 339 11.84 -23.67 -15.78
CA LEU A 339 11.59 -25.06 -16.20
C LEU A 339 11.89 -25.30 -17.69
N SER A 340 11.91 -24.24 -18.50
CA SER A 340 12.22 -24.29 -19.93
C SER A 340 13.70 -23.97 -20.25
N LEU A 341 14.50 -23.59 -19.26
CA LEU A 341 15.90 -23.19 -19.48
C LEU A 341 16.81 -24.32 -19.97
N PRO A 342 16.63 -25.60 -19.57
CA PRO A 342 17.40 -26.70 -20.17
C PRO A 342 17.19 -26.81 -21.70
N VAL A 343 15.97 -26.55 -22.18
CA VAL A 343 15.67 -26.50 -23.63
C VAL A 343 16.36 -25.31 -24.31
N ALA A 344 16.44 -24.16 -23.64
CA ALA A 344 17.21 -23.03 -24.16
C ALA A 344 18.69 -23.41 -24.34
N LEU A 345 19.28 -24.17 -23.40
CA LEU A 345 20.65 -24.67 -23.52
C LEU A 345 20.79 -25.70 -24.65
N ARG A 346 19.80 -26.58 -24.82
CA ARG A 346 19.74 -27.53 -25.94
C ARG A 346 19.83 -26.84 -27.30
N GLY A 347 19.10 -25.74 -27.47
CA GLY A 347 19.06 -24.98 -28.72
C GLY A 347 20.29 -24.08 -28.93
N ALA A 348 20.72 -23.37 -27.89
CA ALA A 348 21.80 -22.38 -27.97
C ALA A 348 23.21 -22.97 -27.91
N GLY A 349 23.39 -24.11 -27.23
CA GLY A 349 24.71 -24.56 -26.80
C GLY A 349 25.15 -23.92 -25.49
N LEU A 350 26.10 -24.54 -24.79
CA LEU A 350 26.55 -24.13 -23.46
C LEU A 350 27.14 -22.71 -23.45
N ALA A 351 28.10 -22.41 -24.34
CA ALA A 351 28.76 -21.11 -24.35
C ALA A 351 27.79 -19.98 -24.75
N PRO A 352 27.00 -20.08 -25.84
CA PRO A 352 25.99 -19.07 -26.17
C PRO A 352 24.88 -18.96 -25.11
N TYR A 353 24.54 -20.05 -24.42
CA TYR A 353 23.59 -20.03 -23.31
C TYR A 353 24.13 -19.21 -22.14
N VAL A 354 25.34 -19.51 -21.63
CA VAL A 354 25.92 -18.80 -20.47
C VAL A 354 26.11 -17.32 -20.79
N VAL A 355 26.62 -17.00 -21.98
CA VAL A 355 26.79 -15.60 -22.42
C VAL A 355 25.43 -14.92 -22.59
N GLY A 356 24.50 -15.56 -23.29
CA GLY A 356 23.18 -15.01 -23.61
C GLY A 356 22.32 -14.77 -22.38
N ILE A 357 22.27 -15.72 -21.45
CA ILE A 357 21.50 -15.58 -20.21
C ILE A 357 22.12 -14.56 -19.25
N THR A 358 23.46 -14.45 -19.21
CA THR A 358 24.16 -13.43 -18.41
C THR A 358 23.89 -12.03 -18.97
N LEU A 359 24.00 -11.85 -20.28
CA LEU A 359 23.71 -10.58 -20.94
C LEU A 359 22.23 -10.21 -20.77
N ALA A 360 21.32 -11.15 -20.98
CA ALA A 360 19.89 -10.93 -20.77
C ALA A 360 19.59 -10.53 -19.31
N GLY A 361 20.17 -11.22 -18.33
CA GLY A 361 20.02 -10.90 -16.91
C GLY A 361 20.54 -9.49 -16.58
N ALA A 362 21.72 -9.12 -17.06
CA ALA A 362 22.31 -7.80 -16.85
C ALA A 362 21.47 -6.68 -17.48
N LEU A 363 21.02 -6.86 -18.73
CA LEU A 363 20.20 -5.86 -19.41
C LEU A 363 18.82 -5.72 -18.74
N ASN A 364 18.18 -6.83 -18.35
CA ASN A 364 16.90 -6.79 -17.63
C ASN A 364 17.06 -6.12 -16.25
N ALA A 365 18.14 -6.40 -15.53
CA ALA A 365 18.44 -5.74 -14.26
C ALA A 365 18.60 -4.22 -14.45
N TYR A 366 19.35 -3.80 -15.48
CA TYR A 366 19.54 -2.39 -15.79
C TYR A 366 18.23 -1.68 -16.13
N THR A 367 17.40 -2.25 -17.00
CA THR A 367 16.13 -1.63 -17.41
C THR A 367 15.08 -1.68 -16.31
N PHE A 368 15.13 -2.68 -15.42
CA PHE A 368 14.30 -2.72 -14.21
C PHE A 368 14.70 -1.61 -13.23
N PHE A 369 16.01 -1.43 -13.00
CA PHE A 369 16.55 -0.31 -12.24
C PHE A 369 16.11 1.03 -12.84
N LEU A 370 16.21 1.17 -14.17
CA LEU A 370 15.85 2.38 -14.91
C LEU A 370 14.40 2.82 -14.63
N LEU A 371 13.46 1.87 -14.56
CA LEU A 371 12.07 2.15 -14.21
C LEU A 371 11.93 2.70 -12.79
N GLY A 372 12.62 2.12 -11.80
CA GLY A 372 12.60 2.64 -10.43
C GLY A 372 13.25 4.03 -10.33
N TRP A 373 14.30 4.28 -11.11
CA TRP A 373 14.85 5.63 -11.24
C TRP A 373 13.83 6.62 -11.84
N CYS A 374 13.09 6.22 -12.87
CA CYS A 374 12.03 7.05 -13.44
C CYS A 374 10.90 7.29 -12.42
N CYS A 375 10.62 6.34 -11.52
CA CYS A 375 9.68 6.51 -10.43
C CYS A 375 10.13 7.60 -9.46
N GLU A 376 11.43 7.68 -9.15
CA GLU A 376 12.00 8.76 -8.34
C GLU A 376 11.78 10.12 -9.00
N VAL A 377 12.11 10.25 -10.28
CA VAL A 377 12.04 11.53 -11.01
C VAL A 377 10.60 12.00 -11.20
N THR A 378 9.69 11.08 -11.49
CA THR A 378 8.29 11.40 -11.81
C THR A 378 7.36 11.35 -10.60
N GLY A 379 7.79 10.78 -9.47
CA GLY A 379 6.95 10.45 -8.32
C GLY A 379 5.82 9.47 -8.67
N ALA A 380 6.03 8.55 -9.59
CA ALA A 380 5.05 7.51 -9.96
C ALA A 380 5.23 6.25 -9.10
N SER A 381 4.14 5.56 -8.81
CA SER A 381 4.11 4.37 -7.95
C SER A 381 3.65 3.10 -8.66
N THR A 382 3.03 3.24 -9.83
CA THR A 382 2.60 2.15 -10.71
C THR A 382 3.18 2.31 -12.11
N PHE A 383 3.24 1.21 -12.87
CA PHE A 383 3.72 1.29 -14.26
C PHE A 383 2.76 2.12 -15.12
N GLY A 384 1.45 1.97 -14.91
CA GLY A 384 0.42 2.76 -15.59
C GLY A 384 0.56 4.26 -15.34
N GLU A 385 0.85 4.70 -14.11
CA GLU A 385 1.16 6.11 -13.81
C GLU A 385 2.42 6.59 -14.50
N LEU A 386 3.49 5.78 -14.46
CA LEU A 386 4.76 6.10 -15.09
C LEU A 386 4.56 6.34 -16.59
N TRP A 387 3.75 5.50 -17.23
CA TRP A 387 3.32 5.66 -18.62
C TRP A 387 2.47 6.91 -18.81
N ALA A 388 1.44 7.11 -18.00
CA ALA A 388 0.52 8.23 -18.11
C ALA A 388 1.24 9.58 -17.97
N LYS A 389 2.22 9.69 -17.06
CA LYS A 389 3.03 10.91 -16.88
C LYS A 389 3.96 11.20 -18.06
N CYS A 390 4.37 10.18 -18.81
CA CYS A 390 5.30 10.32 -19.95
C CYS A 390 4.59 10.45 -21.31
N PHE A 391 3.48 9.73 -21.51
CA PHE A 391 2.82 9.55 -22.81
C PHE A 391 1.32 9.88 -22.80
N GLY A 392 0.73 10.20 -21.65
CA GLY A 392 -0.70 10.45 -21.49
C GLY A 392 -1.51 9.20 -21.16
N GLN A 393 -2.72 9.41 -20.65
CA GLN A 393 -3.56 8.36 -20.03
C GLN A 393 -4.25 7.42 -21.04
N GLN A 394 -4.39 7.83 -22.30
CA GLN A 394 -5.14 7.09 -23.33
C GLN A 394 -4.51 5.75 -23.73
N ASN A 395 -3.20 5.57 -23.50
CA ASN A 395 -2.45 4.37 -23.89
C ASN A 395 -1.84 3.61 -22.70
N ALA A 396 -2.15 3.99 -21.46
CA ALA A 396 -1.56 3.38 -20.26
C ALA A 396 -1.89 1.88 -20.12
N TRP A 397 -3.03 1.46 -20.65
CA TRP A 397 -3.49 0.07 -20.67
C TRP A 397 -2.55 -0.90 -21.40
N ILE A 398 -1.73 -0.41 -22.35
CA ILE A 398 -0.84 -1.26 -23.16
C ILE A 398 0.21 -1.96 -22.29
N ALA A 399 0.61 -1.32 -21.18
CA ALA A 399 1.57 -1.87 -20.24
C ALA A 399 1.01 -3.03 -19.41
N ASP A 400 -0.30 -3.09 -19.23
CA ASP A 400 -0.92 -3.94 -18.23
C ASP A 400 -1.49 -5.27 -18.77
N VAL A 401 -1.44 -5.48 -20.10
CA VAL A 401 -2.06 -6.64 -20.78
C VAL A 401 -1.22 -7.94 -20.69
N SER A 402 -0.01 -7.93 -20.10
CA SER A 402 0.99 -8.99 -20.35
C SER A 402 1.00 -10.22 -19.43
N GLY A 403 0.02 -10.40 -18.54
CA GLY A 403 0.16 -11.32 -17.39
C GLY A 403 -0.45 -12.73 -17.51
N SER A 404 -1.64 -12.88 -18.10
CA SER A 404 -2.52 -14.00 -17.73
C SER A 404 -2.30 -15.32 -18.49
N VAL A 405 -1.89 -15.27 -19.77
CA VAL A 405 -1.90 -16.43 -20.70
C VAL A 405 -0.91 -17.55 -20.32
N ARG A 406 0.23 -17.22 -19.70
CA ARG A 406 1.28 -18.19 -19.34
C ARG A 406 0.84 -19.17 -18.24
N TYR A 407 0.07 -18.67 -17.27
CA TYR A 407 -0.32 -19.45 -16.10
C TYR A 407 -1.31 -20.56 -16.47
N CYS A 408 -2.04 -20.40 -17.58
CA CYS A 408 -2.99 -21.38 -18.11
C CYS A 408 -2.32 -22.69 -18.56
N VAL A 409 -1.23 -22.56 -19.33
CA VAL A 409 -0.48 -23.70 -19.88
C VAL A 409 0.26 -24.45 -18.78
N LEU A 410 0.81 -23.70 -17.83
CA LEU A 410 1.45 -24.25 -16.63
C LEU A 410 0.46 -24.98 -15.73
N MET A 411 -0.76 -24.47 -15.52
CA MET A 411 -1.78 -25.18 -14.75
C MET A 411 -2.20 -26.49 -15.39
N GLY A 412 -2.43 -26.50 -16.69
CA GLY A 412 -2.79 -27.72 -17.42
C GLY A 412 -1.65 -28.75 -17.42
N ASP A 413 -0.39 -28.32 -17.36
CA ASP A 413 0.72 -29.24 -17.18
C ASP A 413 0.79 -29.76 -15.74
N PHE A 414 0.69 -28.87 -14.75
CA PHE A 414 0.94 -29.23 -13.37
C PHE A 414 -0.17 -30.08 -12.75
N PHE A 415 -1.41 -29.62 -12.87
CA PHE A 415 -2.53 -30.26 -12.21
C PHE A 415 -3.04 -31.49 -12.96
N SER A 416 -3.04 -31.51 -14.30
CA SER A 416 -3.44 -32.74 -15.03
C SER A 416 -2.53 -33.91 -14.71
N LYS A 417 -1.21 -33.67 -14.62
CA LYS A 417 -0.26 -34.74 -14.25
C LYS A 417 -0.35 -35.10 -12.77
N ALA A 418 -0.59 -34.15 -11.88
CA ALA A 418 -0.81 -34.43 -10.47
C ALA A 418 -2.11 -35.21 -10.21
N LEU A 419 -3.21 -34.86 -10.88
CA LEU A 419 -4.50 -35.53 -10.78
C LEU A 419 -4.44 -36.96 -11.32
N ALA A 420 -3.82 -37.16 -12.49
CA ALA A 420 -3.58 -38.49 -13.04
C ALA A 420 -2.73 -39.39 -12.11
N GLY A 421 -1.80 -38.81 -11.35
CA GLY A 421 -0.99 -39.53 -10.37
C GLY A 421 -1.74 -39.86 -9.07
N LEU A 422 -2.60 -38.96 -8.60
CA LEU A 422 -3.38 -39.13 -7.36
C LEU A 422 -4.61 -40.02 -7.53
N LEU A 423 -5.23 -40.01 -8.72
CA LEU A 423 -6.48 -40.72 -9.03
C LEU A 423 -6.34 -41.51 -10.35
N PRO A 424 -5.45 -42.52 -10.40
CA PRO A 424 -5.16 -43.26 -11.63
C PRO A 424 -6.36 -44.05 -12.18
N ASP A 425 -7.33 -44.41 -11.32
CA ASP A 425 -8.51 -45.19 -11.70
C ASP A 425 -9.70 -44.33 -12.15
N CYS A 426 -9.52 -43.01 -12.31
CA CYS A 426 -10.57 -42.08 -12.73
C CYS A 426 -10.39 -41.63 -14.18
N PRO A 427 -10.99 -42.33 -15.18
CA PRO A 427 -10.80 -42.01 -16.61
C PRO A 427 -11.30 -40.62 -17.01
N LEU A 428 -12.18 -40.00 -16.22
CA LEU A 428 -12.63 -38.61 -16.37
C LEU A 428 -11.51 -37.58 -16.12
N LEU A 429 -10.47 -37.92 -15.35
CA LEU A 429 -9.37 -37.03 -14.93
C LEU A 429 -8.06 -37.23 -15.72
N HIS A 430 -8.16 -37.82 -16.91
CA HIS A 430 -7.02 -38.02 -17.81
C HIS A 430 -7.03 -37.07 -19.02
N GLY A 431 -8.08 -36.26 -19.16
CA GLY A 431 -8.23 -35.29 -20.25
C GLY A 431 -7.84 -33.89 -19.80
N ARG A 432 -6.76 -33.34 -20.37
CA ARG A 432 -6.26 -31.98 -20.09
C ARG A 432 -7.36 -30.90 -20.08
N GLY A 433 -8.33 -30.99 -21.00
CA GLY A 433 -9.45 -30.06 -21.06
C GLY A 433 -10.41 -30.17 -19.88
N VAL A 434 -10.71 -31.39 -19.43
CA VAL A 434 -11.59 -31.64 -18.28
C VAL A 434 -10.92 -31.15 -16.99
N ASP A 435 -9.63 -31.46 -16.82
CA ASP A 435 -8.87 -31.02 -15.65
C ASP A 435 -8.81 -29.49 -15.57
N LEU A 436 -8.52 -28.82 -16.69
CA LEU A 436 -8.51 -27.36 -16.77
C LEU A 436 -9.88 -26.74 -16.46
N CYS A 437 -10.98 -27.36 -16.88
CA CYS A 437 -12.33 -26.93 -16.52
C CYS A 437 -12.58 -27.06 -15.02
N ILE A 438 -12.20 -28.19 -14.41
CA ILE A 438 -12.35 -28.42 -12.96
C ILE A 438 -11.53 -27.39 -12.18
N ILE A 439 -10.25 -27.20 -12.53
CA ILE A 439 -9.37 -26.22 -11.86
C ILE A 439 -9.90 -24.79 -12.08
N GLY A 440 -10.31 -24.47 -13.30
CA GLY A 440 -10.87 -23.17 -13.65
C GLY A 440 -12.08 -22.81 -12.80
N LEU A 441 -13.05 -23.73 -12.69
CA LEU A 441 -14.30 -23.51 -11.96
C LEU A 441 -14.14 -23.62 -10.45
N CYS A 442 -13.39 -24.60 -9.95
CA CYS A 442 -13.27 -24.86 -8.52
C CYS A 442 -12.18 -24.04 -7.83
N LEU A 443 -11.19 -23.55 -8.58
CA LEU A 443 -10.03 -22.86 -8.02
C LEU A 443 -9.89 -21.44 -8.58
N LEU A 444 -9.83 -21.26 -9.90
CA LEU A 444 -9.48 -19.96 -10.49
C LEU A 444 -10.61 -18.94 -10.38
N VAL A 445 -11.85 -19.33 -10.66
CA VAL A 445 -13.00 -18.43 -10.54
C VAL A 445 -13.18 -17.95 -9.09
N PRO A 446 -13.24 -18.83 -8.06
CA PRO A 446 -13.39 -18.38 -6.67
C PRO A 446 -12.24 -17.49 -6.21
N LEU A 447 -10.99 -17.87 -6.50
CA LEU A 447 -9.83 -17.09 -6.09
C LEU A 447 -9.72 -15.74 -6.82
N SER A 448 -10.13 -15.66 -8.09
CA SER A 448 -10.10 -14.43 -8.89
C SER A 448 -11.25 -13.47 -8.57
N LEU A 449 -12.33 -13.97 -7.94
CA LEU A 449 -13.45 -13.17 -7.44
C LEU A 449 -13.24 -12.67 -6.01
N MET A 450 -12.16 -13.05 -5.33
CA MET A 450 -11.84 -12.56 -4.00
C MET A 450 -11.74 -11.03 -4.01
N LYS A 451 -12.44 -10.40 -3.06
CA LYS A 451 -12.43 -8.92 -2.90
C LYS A 451 -11.14 -8.43 -2.26
N ASP A 452 -10.54 -9.25 -1.40
CA ASP A 452 -9.26 -9.00 -0.75
C ASP A 452 -8.29 -10.15 -1.04
N LEU A 453 -7.13 -9.80 -1.59
CA LEU A 453 -6.05 -10.74 -1.94
C LEU A 453 -4.99 -10.81 -0.83
N ALA A 454 -5.12 -10.08 0.28
CA ALA A 454 -4.18 -10.08 1.40
C ALA A 454 -3.90 -11.48 1.98
N PRO A 455 -4.86 -12.43 2.06
CA PRO A 455 -4.57 -13.80 2.50
C PRO A 455 -3.59 -14.55 1.58
N LEU A 456 -3.52 -14.17 0.28
CA LEU A 456 -2.60 -14.77 -0.70
C LEU A 456 -1.15 -14.29 -0.53
N ARG A 457 -0.86 -13.35 0.37
CA ARG A 457 0.51 -12.86 0.63
C ARG A 457 1.49 -13.98 1.02
N TYR A 458 1.01 -15.01 1.71
CA TYR A 458 1.80 -16.18 2.10
C TYR A 458 2.09 -17.14 0.94
N ALA A 459 1.35 -17.03 -0.17
CA ALA A 459 1.57 -17.86 -1.35
C ALA A 459 2.92 -17.57 -2.03
N SER A 460 3.48 -16.37 -1.86
CA SER A 460 4.80 -16.02 -2.40
C SER A 460 5.92 -16.85 -1.76
N ILE A 461 5.87 -17.04 -0.44
CA ILE A 461 6.82 -17.87 0.31
C ILE A 461 6.66 -19.34 -0.09
N ALA A 462 5.43 -19.84 -0.12
CA ALA A 462 5.14 -21.21 -0.54
C ALA A 462 5.62 -21.48 -1.99
N GLY A 463 5.43 -20.51 -2.88
CA GLY A 463 5.90 -20.61 -4.26
C GLY A 463 7.43 -20.57 -4.39
N LEU A 464 8.14 -19.84 -3.53
CA LEU A 464 9.60 -19.87 -3.49
C LEU A 464 10.12 -21.23 -3.01
N ALA A 465 9.49 -21.77 -1.96
CA ALA A 465 9.79 -23.11 -1.45
C ALA A 465 9.54 -24.19 -2.51
N ALA A 466 8.43 -24.11 -3.26
CA ALA A 466 8.14 -25.04 -4.37
C ALA A 466 9.20 -24.98 -5.48
N THR A 467 9.62 -23.77 -5.85
CA THR A 467 10.68 -23.57 -6.85
C THR A 467 12.03 -24.10 -6.35
N ALA A 468 12.38 -23.82 -5.10
CA ALA A 468 13.60 -24.32 -4.47
C ALA A 468 13.60 -25.85 -4.38
N TYR A 469 12.47 -26.48 -4.04
CA TYR A 469 12.32 -27.92 -4.02
C TYR A 469 12.61 -28.56 -5.39
N VAL A 470 12.01 -28.04 -6.46
CA VAL A 470 12.27 -28.52 -7.83
C VAL A 470 13.73 -28.36 -8.22
N PHE A 471 14.35 -27.22 -7.88
CA PHE A 471 15.76 -27.00 -8.17
C PHE A 471 16.67 -27.96 -7.40
N LEU A 472 16.42 -28.17 -6.10
CA LEU A 472 17.20 -29.09 -5.27
C LEU A 472 17.04 -30.55 -5.73
N MET A 473 15.83 -30.96 -6.12
CA MET A 473 15.58 -32.27 -6.73
C MET A 473 16.42 -32.44 -8.00
N LEU A 474 16.35 -31.47 -8.93
CA LEU A 474 17.11 -31.49 -10.17
C LEU A 474 18.63 -31.51 -9.92
N LEU A 475 19.10 -30.71 -8.96
CA LEU A 475 20.52 -30.63 -8.60
C LEU A 475 21.03 -31.96 -8.05
N LYS A 476 20.29 -32.58 -7.11
CA LYS A 476 20.59 -33.90 -6.54
C LYS A 476 20.72 -34.95 -7.65
N ASP A 477 19.74 -35.05 -8.54
CA ASP A 477 19.72 -36.05 -9.60
C ASP A 477 20.79 -35.79 -10.66
N SER A 478 21.02 -34.52 -11.02
CA SER A 478 22.04 -34.14 -11.98
C SER A 478 23.45 -34.47 -11.48
N VAL A 479 23.77 -34.12 -10.22
CA VAL A 479 25.08 -34.38 -9.62
C VAL A 479 25.33 -35.88 -9.45
N SER A 480 24.31 -36.65 -9.08
CA SER A 480 24.42 -38.10 -8.92
C SER A 480 24.52 -38.88 -10.23
N SER A 481 24.10 -38.31 -11.36
CA SER A 481 24.06 -39.01 -12.66
C SER A 481 25.43 -39.27 -13.31
N ALA A 482 26.53 -38.71 -12.78
CA ALA A 482 27.88 -38.76 -13.37
C ALA A 482 28.00 -38.26 -14.83
N ARG A 483 26.96 -37.61 -15.39
CA ARG A 483 26.92 -37.13 -16.80
C ARG A 483 27.60 -35.79 -17.04
N TRP A 484 28.36 -35.29 -16.07
CA TRP A 484 29.11 -34.03 -16.14
C TRP A 484 30.51 -34.19 -16.76
N GLY A 485 30.92 -35.42 -17.09
CA GLY A 485 32.23 -35.72 -17.67
C GLY A 485 32.39 -35.27 -19.14
N ALA A 486 33.57 -35.54 -19.71
CA ALA A 486 33.94 -35.15 -21.07
C ALA A 486 33.03 -35.75 -22.17
N ASP A 487 32.44 -36.92 -21.90
CA ASP A 487 31.47 -37.57 -22.81
C ASP A 487 30.01 -37.16 -22.52
N GLY A 488 29.83 -36.21 -21.61
CA GLY A 488 28.52 -35.74 -21.15
C GLY A 488 27.79 -34.85 -22.17
N PRO A 489 26.47 -34.64 -22.00
CA PRO A 489 25.70 -33.78 -22.89
C PRO A 489 26.24 -32.35 -22.97
N LEU A 490 26.68 -31.77 -21.84
CA LEU A 490 27.24 -30.41 -21.82
C LEU A 490 28.51 -30.28 -22.68
N ALA A 491 29.41 -31.26 -22.61
CA ALA A 491 30.66 -31.26 -23.36
C ALA A 491 30.45 -31.48 -24.86
N SER A 492 29.41 -32.23 -25.24
CA SER A 492 29.03 -32.41 -26.66
C SER A 492 28.21 -31.25 -27.25
N ASN A 493 27.77 -30.29 -26.43
CA ASN A 493 26.91 -29.18 -26.84
C ASN A 493 27.52 -27.81 -26.53
N VAL A 494 28.84 -27.65 -26.67
CA VAL A 494 29.56 -26.43 -26.22
C VAL A 494 29.19 -25.18 -27.02
N SER A 495 29.24 -25.24 -28.35
CA SER A 495 28.95 -24.08 -29.21
C SER A 495 28.34 -24.44 -30.59
N PRO A 496 27.31 -25.30 -30.67
CA PRO A 496 26.59 -25.45 -31.93
C PRO A 496 25.77 -24.17 -32.18
N MET A 497 26.14 -23.38 -33.19
CA MET A 497 25.34 -22.23 -33.61
C MET A 497 24.12 -22.75 -34.40
N ARG A 498 23.00 -22.96 -33.71
CA ARG A 498 21.73 -23.41 -34.30
C ARG A 498 20.73 -22.25 -34.37
N LEU A 499 19.75 -22.36 -35.27
CA LEU A 499 18.63 -21.39 -35.35
C LEU A 499 17.80 -21.35 -34.06
N ASP A 500 17.79 -22.46 -33.30
CA ASP A 500 17.14 -22.57 -31.99
C ASP A 500 17.74 -21.61 -30.93
N PHE A 501 18.90 -20.98 -31.22
CA PHE A 501 19.44 -19.89 -30.42
C PHE A 501 18.45 -18.72 -30.27
N PHE A 502 17.68 -18.39 -31.30
CA PHE A 502 16.69 -17.32 -31.22
C PHE A 502 15.52 -17.67 -30.30
N GLU A 503 15.14 -18.95 -30.24
CA GLU A 503 14.17 -19.44 -29.26
C GLU A 503 14.74 -19.30 -27.84
N ALA A 504 16.03 -19.62 -27.64
CA ALA A 504 16.70 -19.43 -26.36
C ALA A 504 16.72 -17.96 -25.90
N LEU A 505 17.00 -17.01 -26.80
CA LEU A 505 16.93 -15.57 -26.50
C LEU A 505 15.54 -15.16 -26.02
N ALA A 506 14.50 -15.65 -26.68
CA ALA A 506 13.12 -15.40 -26.28
C ALA A 506 12.84 -16.00 -24.88
N LEU A 507 13.29 -17.22 -24.62
CA LEU A 507 13.16 -17.85 -23.29
C LEU A 507 13.88 -17.05 -22.19
N PHE A 508 15.07 -16.49 -22.45
CA PHE A 508 15.78 -15.63 -21.50
C PHE A 508 14.99 -14.35 -21.20
N GLY A 509 14.50 -13.67 -22.25
CA GLY A 509 13.66 -12.48 -22.10
C GLY A 509 12.37 -12.77 -21.33
N SER A 510 11.83 -13.98 -21.46
CA SER A 510 10.65 -14.45 -20.72
C SER A 510 10.95 -14.77 -19.25
N ALA A 511 12.16 -15.28 -18.95
CA ALA A 511 12.59 -15.71 -17.63
C ALA A 511 12.89 -14.54 -16.69
N PHE A 512 13.52 -13.47 -17.18
CA PHE A 512 13.89 -12.31 -16.36
C PHE A 512 12.83 -11.20 -16.28
N MET A 513 11.77 -11.27 -17.07
CA MET A 513 10.77 -10.22 -17.15
C MET A 513 9.95 -10.10 -15.85
N ALA A 514 10.17 -9.00 -15.14
CA ALA A 514 9.42 -8.60 -13.94
C ALA A 514 9.03 -7.11 -13.93
N HIS A 515 9.34 -6.38 -15.02
CA HIS A 515 9.38 -4.91 -15.11
C HIS A 515 8.07 -4.20 -14.76
N TYR A 516 6.93 -4.83 -15.00
CA TYR A 516 5.62 -4.30 -14.62
C TYR A 516 5.50 -4.06 -13.10
N ASN A 517 6.28 -4.77 -12.27
CA ASN A 517 6.32 -4.59 -10.82
C ASN A 517 7.40 -3.61 -10.32
N ALA A 518 8.28 -3.10 -11.20
CA ALA A 518 9.42 -2.27 -10.77
C ALA A 518 9.00 -1.03 -9.95
N PRO A 519 7.96 -0.26 -10.34
CA PRO A 519 7.48 0.87 -9.54
C PRO A 519 7.04 0.49 -8.12
N LYS A 520 6.37 -0.66 -8.00
CA LYS A 520 5.88 -1.19 -6.72
C LYS A 520 7.04 -1.58 -5.79
N PHE A 521 8.09 -2.21 -6.32
CA PHE A 521 9.28 -2.54 -5.53
C PHE A 521 10.06 -1.30 -5.13
N TYR A 522 10.11 -0.28 -5.98
CA TYR A 522 10.74 1.00 -5.64
C TYR A 522 9.99 1.72 -4.52
N SER A 523 8.65 1.81 -4.61
CA SER A 523 7.82 2.50 -3.63
C SER A 523 7.80 1.84 -2.24
N GLN A 524 8.13 0.54 -2.16
CA GLN A 524 8.16 -0.24 -0.92
C GLN A 524 9.52 -0.21 -0.19
N LEU A 525 10.52 0.49 -0.72
CA LEU A 525 11.81 0.65 -0.04
C LEU A 525 11.65 1.45 1.26
N GLN A 526 12.23 0.93 2.35
CA GLN A 526 12.26 1.54 3.67
C GLN A 526 12.73 3.00 3.66
N GLU A 527 13.74 3.27 2.84
CA GLU A 527 14.18 4.61 2.47
C GLU A 527 14.26 4.66 0.96
N LYS A 528 13.42 5.48 0.34
CA LYS A 528 13.44 5.69 -1.11
C LYS A 528 14.77 6.28 -1.52
N SER A 529 15.59 5.44 -2.14
CA SER A 529 16.95 5.77 -2.48
C SER A 529 17.33 4.96 -3.71
N VAL A 530 17.66 5.66 -4.79
CA VAL A 530 18.14 5.07 -6.03
C VAL A 530 19.33 4.12 -5.79
N PRO A 531 20.36 4.49 -4.98
CA PRO A 531 21.42 3.54 -4.60
C PRO A 531 20.94 2.27 -3.92
N LYS A 532 20.01 2.37 -2.94
CA LYS A 532 19.47 1.20 -2.25
C LYS A 532 18.66 0.31 -3.21
N PHE A 533 17.93 0.92 -4.13
CA PHE A 533 17.22 0.19 -5.19
C PHE A 533 18.19 -0.53 -6.13
N ALA A 534 19.30 0.11 -6.52
CA ALA A 534 20.34 -0.53 -7.33
C ALA A 534 20.90 -1.77 -6.64
N VAL A 535 21.24 -1.67 -5.34
CA VAL A 535 21.71 -2.82 -4.55
C VAL A 535 20.68 -3.94 -4.53
N LEU A 536 19.41 -3.61 -4.26
CA LEU A 536 18.30 -4.56 -4.25
C LEU A 536 18.18 -5.30 -5.60
N VAL A 537 18.19 -4.55 -6.71
CA VAL A 537 18.07 -5.09 -8.06
C VAL A 537 19.27 -5.96 -8.40
N CYS A 538 20.50 -5.51 -8.13
CA CYS A 538 21.72 -6.29 -8.35
C CYS A 538 21.71 -7.61 -7.57
N MET A 539 21.34 -7.58 -6.28
CA MET A 539 21.26 -8.79 -5.47
C MET A 539 20.20 -9.77 -5.99
N ALA A 540 18.99 -9.29 -6.29
CA ALA A 540 17.90 -10.15 -6.74
C ALA A 540 18.13 -10.75 -8.14
N TYR A 541 18.56 -9.93 -9.11
CA TYR A 541 18.89 -10.43 -10.46
C TYR A 541 20.17 -11.27 -10.47
N GLY A 542 21.15 -10.95 -9.61
CA GLY A 542 22.34 -11.79 -9.43
C GLY A 542 22.00 -13.18 -8.90
N LEU A 543 21.15 -13.26 -7.87
CA LEU A 543 20.63 -14.53 -7.35
C LEU A 543 19.86 -15.30 -8.42
N ALA A 544 18.96 -14.63 -9.16
CA ALA A 544 18.19 -15.25 -10.23
C ALA A 544 19.09 -15.78 -11.35
N LEU A 545 20.14 -15.05 -11.74
CA LEU A 545 21.10 -15.47 -12.75
C LEU A 545 21.83 -16.74 -12.32
N VAL A 546 22.34 -16.79 -11.09
CA VAL A 546 23.02 -17.98 -10.55
C VAL A 546 22.08 -19.18 -10.58
N VAL A 547 20.85 -19.03 -10.10
CA VAL A 547 19.85 -20.10 -10.11
C VAL A 547 19.53 -20.54 -11.53
N PHE A 548 19.31 -19.61 -12.47
CA PHE A 548 18.94 -19.93 -13.83
C PHE A 548 20.06 -20.65 -14.61
N VAL A 549 21.31 -20.18 -14.49
CA VAL A 549 22.46 -20.86 -15.11
C VAL A 549 22.62 -22.26 -14.54
N ALA A 550 22.61 -22.40 -13.21
CA ALA A 550 22.75 -23.69 -12.56
C ALA A 550 21.60 -24.64 -12.94
N PHE A 551 20.35 -24.16 -12.95
CA PHE A 551 19.17 -24.95 -13.31
C PHE A 551 19.23 -25.43 -14.76
N GLY A 552 19.56 -24.55 -15.71
CA GLY A 552 19.70 -24.90 -17.13
C GLY A 552 20.81 -25.92 -17.37
N MET A 553 21.97 -25.73 -16.75
CA MET A 553 23.10 -26.66 -16.83
C MET A 553 22.78 -28.01 -16.20
N CYS A 554 22.19 -28.03 -15.00
CA CYS A 554 21.84 -29.28 -14.31
C CYS A 554 20.82 -30.09 -15.10
N GLY A 555 19.77 -29.44 -15.62
CA GLY A 555 18.75 -30.09 -16.44
C GLY A 555 19.30 -30.64 -17.74
N PHE A 556 20.13 -29.86 -18.44
CA PHE A 556 20.72 -30.34 -19.68
C PHE A 556 21.80 -31.40 -19.47
N ALA A 557 22.59 -31.33 -18.39
CA ALA A 557 23.53 -32.39 -18.03
C ALA A 557 22.81 -33.72 -17.77
N LEU A 558 21.65 -33.66 -17.11
CA LEU A 558 20.87 -34.85 -16.75
C LEU A 558 20.15 -35.46 -17.96
N PHE A 559 19.44 -34.64 -18.75
CA PHE A 559 18.54 -35.11 -19.82
C PHE A 559 19.05 -34.89 -21.25
N GLY A 560 20.09 -34.07 -21.45
CA GLY A 560 20.66 -33.80 -22.75
C GLY A 560 19.63 -33.31 -23.78
N TYR A 561 19.71 -33.87 -24.99
CA TYR A 561 18.83 -33.48 -26.10
C TYR A 561 17.35 -33.85 -25.90
N ASP A 562 17.05 -34.73 -24.96
CA ASP A 562 15.68 -35.11 -24.59
C ASP A 562 15.01 -34.08 -23.68
N SER A 563 15.71 -33.02 -23.25
CA SER A 563 15.15 -31.97 -22.41
C SER A 563 13.83 -31.44 -22.95
N GLU A 564 12.78 -31.49 -22.12
CA GLU A 564 11.43 -31.02 -22.45
C GLU A 564 11.21 -29.56 -22.06
N GLY A 565 10.22 -28.92 -22.68
CA GLY A 565 9.89 -27.51 -22.40
C GLY A 565 9.43 -27.25 -20.95
N ASN A 566 9.03 -28.33 -20.26
CA ASN A 566 8.89 -28.39 -18.81
C ASN A 566 9.68 -29.61 -18.33
N ILE A 567 10.84 -29.36 -17.70
CA ILE A 567 11.79 -30.41 -17.29
C ILE A 567 11.16 -31.51 -16.40
N LEU A 568 10.08 -31.22 -15.67
CA LEU A 568 9.38 -32.23 -14.87
C LEU A 568 8.74 -33.33 -15.73
N LYS A 569 8.51 -33.09 -17.03
CA LYS A 569 8.01 -34.10 -17.98
C LYS A 569 9.05 -35.16 -18.33
N ASN A 570 10.34 -34.86 -18.15
CA ASN A 570 11.42 -35.84 -18.35
C ASN A 570 11.51 -36.87 -17.23
N TYR A 571 10.92 -36.57 -16.07
CA TYR A 571 10.88 -37.47 -14.94
C TYR A 571 9.73 -38.48 -15.06
N GLY A 572 9.96 -39.70 -14.59
CA GLY A 572 8.89 -40.68 -14.39
C GLY A 572 7.97 -40.32 -13.23
N PHE A 573 6.89 -41.09 -13.05
CA PHE A 573 6.01 -40.94 -11.90
C PHE A 573 6.67 -41.52 -10.63
N GLY A 574 6.72 -40.70 -9.58
CA GLY A 574 7.23 -41.08 -8.26
C GLY A 574 6.83 -40.05 -7.20
N PRO A 575 6.93 -40.37 -5.90
CA PRO A 575 6.45 -39.49 -4.82
C PRO A 575 7.18 -38.14 -4.79
N GLU A 576 8.50 -38.12 -5.01
CA GLU A 576 9.30 -36.88 -5.04
C GLU A 576 8.85 -35.96 -6.21
N VAL A 577 8.63 -36.54 -7.39
CA VAL A 577 8.20 -35.83 -8.60
C VAL A 577 6.74 -35.39 -8.49
N MET A 578 5.88 -36.19 -7.86
CA MET A 578 4.48 -35.81 -7.59
C MET A 578 4.39 -34.62 -6.64
N LEU A 579 5.25 -34.56 -5.62
CA LEU A 579 5.35 -33.39 -4.75
C LEU A 579 5.84 -32.15 -5.53
N ALA A 580 6.75 -32.31 -6.49
CA ALA A 580 7.16 -31.22 -7.39
C ALA A 580 5.97 -30.71 -8.24
N TRP A 581 5.22 -31.63 -8.85
CA TRP A 581 4.02 -31.32 -9.64
C TRP A 581 2.97 -30.57 -8.80
N LEU A 582 2.64 -31.06 -7.61
CA LEU A 582 1.66 -30.45 -6.70
C LEU A 582 2.12 -29.09 -6.19
N SER A 583 3.35 -28.98 -5.68
CA SER A 583 3.86 -27.73 -5.11
C SER A 583 3.97 -26.63 -6.17
N MET A 584 4.39 -26.95 -7.39
CA MET A 584 4.39 -26.00 -8.52
C MET A 584 2.98 -25.65 -8.98
N GLY A 585 2.06 -26.62 -9.01
CA GLY A 585 0.64 -26.41 -9.28
C GLY A 585 0.03 -25.39 -8.30
N PHE A 586 0.19 -25.62 -6.99
CA PHE A 586 -0.25 -24.67 -5.96
C PHE A 586 0.42 -23.30 -6.08
N SER A 587 1.74 -23.26 -6.32
CA SER A 587 2.44 -21.99 -6.54
C SER A 587 1.82 -21.19 -7.67
N VAL A 588 1.49 -21.83 -8.79
CA VAL A 588 0.90 -21.19 -9.96
C VAL A 588 -0.58 -20.81 -9.71
N ALA A 589 -1.35 -21.69 -9.07
CA ALA A 589 -2.73 -21.46 -8.63
C ALA A 589 -2.90 -20.18 -7.81
N PHE A 590 -2.06 -19.97 -6.81
CA PHE A 590 -2.17 -18.80 -5.95
C PHE A 590 -1.49 -17.55 -6.53
N THR A 591 -0.64 -17.70 -7.55
CA THR A 591 -0.07 -16.56 -8.29
C THR A 591 -1.05 -16.01 -9.33
N TYR A 592 -1.89 -16.86 -9.91
CA TYR A 592 -2.84 -16.48 -10.97
C TYR A 592 -3.78 -15.33 -10.56
N PRO A 593 -4.48 -15.36 -9.41
CA PRO A 593 -5.40 -14.28 -9.00
C PRO A 593 -4.72 -12.93 -8.85
N LEU A 594 -3.46 -12.90 -8.40
CA LEU A 594 -2.68 -11.68 -8.22
C LEU A 594 -2.36 -10.99 -9.55
N VAL A 595 -2.07 -11.77 -10.58
CA VAL A 595 -1.82 -11.27 -11.93
C VAL A 595 -3.13 -10.96 -12.64
N PHE A 596 -4.14 -11.79 -12.41
CA PHE A 596 -5.48 -11.66 -12.99
C PHE A 596 -6.19 -10.39 -12.53
N SER A 597 -6.08 -10.02 -11.26
CA SER A 597 -6.70 -8.79 -10.74
C SER A 597 -6.12 -7.56 -11.44
N GLY A 598 -4.79 -7.48 -11.59
CA GLY A 598 -4.14 -6.39 -12.33
C GLY A 598 -4.60 -6.31 -13.78
N PHE A 599 -4.72 -7.46 -14.46
CA PHE A 599 -5.24 -7.52 -15.82
C PHE A 599 -6.70 -7.01 -15.92
N ARG A 600 -7.58 -7.46 -15.02
CA ARG A 600 -8.99 -7.03 -14.98
C ARG A 600 -9.11 -5.53 -14.76
N ASP A 601 -8.40 -4.99 -13.77
CA ASP A 601 -8.49 -3.57 -13.42
C ASP A 601 -8.02 -2.70 -14.60
N SER A 602 -7.07 -3.19 -15.37
CA SER A 602 -6.54 -2.51 -16.56
C SER A 602 -7.51 -2.57 -17.75
N CYS A 603 -8.15 -3.72 -17.97
CA CYS A 603 -9.25 -3.81 -18.93
C CYS A 603 -10.44 -2.95 -18.52
N ALA A 604 -10.75 -2.85 -17.22
CA ALA A 604 -11.79 -1.96 -16.72
C ALA A 604 -11.45 -0.50 -17.00
N SER A 605 -10.19 -0.09 -16.80
CA SER A 605 -9.71 1.26 -17.15
C SER A 605 -9.74 1.54 -18.65
N LEU A 606 -9.51 0.55 -19.51
CA LEU A 606 -9.66 0.68 -20.96
C LEU A 606 -11.14 0.91 -21.33
N LEU A 607 -12.02 0.04 -20.82
CA LEU A 607 -13.43 0.01 -21.18
C LEU A 607 -14.21 1.20 -20.60
N SER A 608 -13.74 1.79 -19.50
CA SER A 608 -14.30 3.03 -18.97
C SER A 608 -14.12 4.21 -19.93
N GLY A 609 -13.03 4.24 -20.72
CA GLY A 609 -12.84 5.20 -21.82
C GLY A 609 -13.89 5.07 -22.93
N PHE A 610 -14.54 3.91 -23.04
CA PHE A 610 -15.65 3.63 -23.95
C PHE A 610 -17.03 3.72 -23.26
N GLY A 611 -17.10 4.25 -22.04
CA GLY A 611 -18.34 4.45 -21.28
C GLY A 611 -18.86 3.21 -20.54
N ILE A 612 -18.08 2.13 -20.46
CA ILE A 612 -18.47 0.92 -19.70
C ILE A 612 -17.99 1.09 -18.26
N ALA A 613 -18.94 1.34 -17.35
CA ALA A 613 -18.65 1.49 -15.93
C ALA A 613 -18.40 0.14 -15.23
N GLU A 614 -17.42 0.12 -14.32
CA GLU A 614 -17.12 -1.06 -13.53
C GLU A 614 -18.25 -1.34 -12.52
N SER A 615 -18.92 -2.48 -12.67
CA SER A 615 -20.00 -2.93 -11.79
C SER A 615 -19.72 -4.34 -11.26
N SER A 616 -20.43 -4.77 -10.22
CA SER A 616 -20.33 -6.14 -9.69
C SER A 616 -20.61 -7.20 -10.78
N SER A 617 -21.56 -6.92 -11.66
CA SER A 617 -21.89 -7.78 -12.81
C SER A 617 -20.75 -7.80 -13.83
N PHE A 618 -20.14 -6.65 -14.13
CA PHE A 618 -18.96 -6.58 -14.99
C PHE A 618 -17.81 -7.43 -14.43
N ARG A 619 -17.51 -7.34 -13.13
CA ARG A 619 -16.45 -8.13 -12.50
C ARG A 619 -16.70 -9.63 -12.63
N LEU A 620 -17.92 -10.09 -12.39
CA LEU A 620 -18.28 -11.50 -12.54
C LEU A 620 -18.18 -11.96 -13.99
N SER A 621 -18.82 -11.24 -14.92
CA SER A 621 -18.84 -11.59 -16.34
C SER A 621 -17.44 -11.58 -16.96
N PHE A 622 -16.64 -10.55 -16.67
CA PHE A 622 -15.25 -10.48 -17.13
C PHE A 622 -14.42 -11.63 -16.58
N THR A 623 -14.58 -11.94 -15.28
CA THR A 623 -13.85 -13.05 -14.66
C THR A 623 -14.17 -14.38 -15.32
N LEU A 624 -15.46 -14.67 -15.54
CA LEU A 624 -15.88 -15.90 -16.20
C LEU A 624 -15.36 -15.98 -17.64
N VAL A 625 -15.47 -14.91 -18.42
CA VAL A 625 -14.99 -14.87 -19.82
C VAL A 625 -13.47 -15.03 -19.89
N ALA A 626 -12.72 -14.32 -19.05
CA ALA A 626 -11.27 -14.38 -19.07
C ALA A 626 -10.72 -15.71 -18.52
N VAL A 627 -11.38 -16.33 -17.54
CA VAL A 627 -11.05 -17.70 -17.10
C VAL A 627 -11.43 -18.73 -18.18
N ALA A 628 -12.56 -18.56 -18.88
CA ALA A 628 -12.91 -19.44 -20.00
C ALA A 628 -11.89 -19.33 -21.16
N ALA A 629 -11.48 -18.11 -21.52
CA ALA A 629 -10.42 -17.86 -22.49
C ALA A 629 -9.08 -18.47 -22.04
N THR A 630 -8.79 -18.41 -20.73
CA THR A 630 -7.64 -19.05 -20.09
C THR A 630 -7.68 -20.56 -20.25
N ILE A 631 -8.82 -21.21 -19.98
CA ILE A 631 -9.01 -22.65 -20.16
C ILE A 631 -8.78 -23.03 -21.64
N LEU A 632 -9.41 -22.30 -22.56
CA LEU A 632 -9.28 -22.54 -24.01
C LEU A 632 -7.82 -22.37 -24.49
N GLY A 633 -7.10 -21.36 -24.01
CA GLY A 633 -5.67 -21.21 -24.29
C GLY A 633 -4.85 -22.39 -23.77
N GLY A 634 -5.17 -22.88 -22.56
CA GLY A 634 -4.53 -24.04 -21.96
C GLY A 634 -4.77 -25.35 -22.71
N THR A 635 -5.88 -25.51 -23.44
CA THR A 635 -6.15 -26.69 -24.27
C THR A 635 -5.45 -26.61 -25.64
N ILE A 636 -5.35 -25.41 -26.22
CA ILE A 636 -4.66 -25.18 -27.50
C ILE A 636 -3.14 -25.30 -27.33
N PHE A 637 -2.59 -24.71 -26.27
CA PHE A 637 -1.14 -24.70 -26.01
C PHE A 637 -0.78 -25.69 -24.90
N SER A 638 0.03 -26.70 -25.25
CA SER A 638 0.49 -27.76 -24.33
C SER A 638 1.99 -27.69 -24.00
N ASN A 639 2.73 -26.83 -24.70
CA ASN A 639 4.17 -26.67 -24.53
C ASN A 639 4.51 -25.34 -23.85
N VAL A 640 5.02 -25.44 -22.62
CA VAL A 640 5.42 -24.29 -21.79
C VAL A 640 6.55 -23.48 -22.42
N ALA A 641 7.52 -24.13 -23.09
CA ALA A 641 8.62 -23.43 -23.74
C ALA A 641 8.14 -22.59 -24.93
N GLN A 642 7.24 -23.10 -25.77
CA GLN A 642 6.67 -22.34 -26.87
C GLN A 642 5.92 -21.09 -26.38
N VAL A 643 5.11 -21.24 -25.32
CA VAL A 643 4.37 -20.12 -24.74
C VAL A 643 5.31 -19.11 -24.10
N ASN A 644 6.34 -19.58 -23.39
CA ASN A 644 7.39 -18.71 -22.86
C ASN A 644 8.19 -18.02 -23.98
N GLY A 645 8.43 -18.70 -25.10
CA GLY A 645 9.12 -18.17 -26.28
C GLY A 645 8.31 -17.06 -26.95
N VAL A 646 7.02 -17.28 -27.23
CA VAL A 646 6.14 -16.23 -27.80
C VAL A 646 6.05 -15.03 -26.87
N LYS A 647 5.85 -15.26 -25.57
CA LYS A 647 5.84 -14.19 -24.55
C LYS A 647 7.17 -13.42 -24.54
N GLY A 648 8.27 -14.17 -24.60
CA GLY A 648 9.62 -13.65 -24.61
C GLY A 648 9.95 -12.83 -25.85
N ALA A 649 9.45 -13.24 -27.01
CA ALA A 649 9.71 -12.58 -28.29
C ALA A 649 8.85 -11.33 -28.51
N ILE A 650 7.64 -11.28 -27.95
CA ILE A 650 6.69 -10.17 -28.18
C ILE A 650 6.68 -9.19 -27.00
N LEU A 651 6.46 -9.70 -25.78
CA LEU A 651 6.23 -8.84 -24.61
C LEU A 651 7.54 -8.35 -23.99
N SER A 652 8.61 -9.16 -24.01
CA SER A 652 9.90 -8.77 -23.42
C SER A 652 10.52 -7.56 -24.11
N PRO A 653 10.65 -7.51 -25.46
CA PRO A 653 11.13 -6.33 -26.16
C PRO A 653 10.41 -5.05 -25.75
N CYS A 654 9.09 -5.09 -25.66
CA CYS A 654 8.27 -3.95 -25.27
C CYS A 654 8.49 -3.56 -23.81
N LEU A 655 8.21 -4.46 -22.86
CA LEU A 655 8.14 -4.13 -21.42
C LEU A 655 9.49 -4.06 -20.73
N ALA A 656 10.46 -4.86 -21.18
CA ALA A 656 11.77 -4.93 -20.56
C ALA A 656 12.79 -4.00 -21.23
N PHE A 657 12.59 -3.56 -22.47
CA PHE A 657 13.61 -2.79 -23.19
C PHE A 657 13.08 -1.48 -23.78
N ILE A 658 12.07 -1.53 -24.64
CA ILE A 658 11.57 -0.35 -25.38
C ILE A 658 10.88 0.63 -24.43
N TYR A 659 9.93 0.18 -23.61
CA TYR A 659 9.17 1.06 -22.72
C TYR A 659 10.04 1.68 -21.63
N PRO A 660 10.91 0.95 -20.90
CA PRO A 660 11.82 1.56 -19.93
C PRO A 660 12.70 2.65 -20.54
N ALA A 661 13.27 2.40 -21.73
CA ALA A 661 14.10 3.37 -22.43
C ALA A 661 13.28 4.61 -22.86
N ALA A 662 12.10 4.40 -23.43
CA ALA A 662 11.24 5.49 -23.89
C ALA A 662 10.73 6.35 -22.71
N ILE A 663 10.34 5.72 -21.61
CA ILE A 663 9.94 6.39 -20.36
C ILE A 663 11.11 7.22 -19.81
N HIS A 664 12.31 6.65 -19.77
CA HIS A 664 13.50 7.37 -19.31
C HIS A 664 13.81 8.62 -20.14
N LEU A 665 13.79 8.50 -21.47
CA LEU A 665 14.01 9.62 -22.39
C LEU A 665 12.96 10.73 -22.21
N ARG A 666 11.69 10.37 -21.99
CA ARG A 666 10.62 11.36 -21.75
C ARG A 666 10.66 11.98 -20.37
N SER A 667 11.04 11.20 -19.37
CA SER A 667 11.18 11.67 -17.98
C SER A 667 12.34 12.66 -17.83
N THR A 668 13.38 12.52 -18.66
CA THR A 668 14.52 13.43 -18.73
C THR A 668 14.32 14.60 -19.71
N ALA A 669 13.44 14.49 -20.70
CA ALA A 669 13.20 15.58 -21.67
C ALA A 669 12.61 16.89 -21.07
N LYS A 670 12.07 16.87 -19.84
CA LYS A 670 11.57 18.07 -19.12
C LYS A 670 12.68 18.87 -18.39
N ASP A 671 13.94 18.51 -18.56
CA ASP A 671 15.14 18.99 -17.84
C ASP A 671 15.59 20.45 -18.04
N LYS A 672 14.76 21.38 -18.52
CA LYS A 672 15.20 22.79 -18.49
C LYS A 672 15.18 23.39 -17.07
N ASP A 673 14.45 22.77 -16.13
CA ASP A 673 14.21 23.30 -14.78
C ASP A 673 14.56 22.31 -13.64
N ALA A 674 15.41 21.31 -13.88
CA ALA A 674 15.71 20.28 -12.88
C ALA A 674 16.54 20.83 -11.67
N PRO A 675 16.23 20.41 -10.43
CA PRO A 675 16.96 20.85 -9.22
C PRO A 675 18.46 20.53 -9.28
N ALA A 676 19.30 21.41 -8.74
CA ALA A 676 20.77 21.28 -8.77
C ALA A 676 21.30 19.96 -8.19
N SER A 677 20.59 19.33 -7.26
CA SER A 677 20.91 18.02 -6.68
C SER A 677 20.86 16.88 -7.72
N LEU A 678 19.93 16.95 -8.67
CA LEU A 678 19.77 15.99 -9.78
C LEU A 678 20.88 16.15 -10.82
N VAL A 679 21.36 17.38 -11.03
CA VAL A 679 22.52 17.67 -11.89
C VAL A 679 23.83 17.19 -11.24
N ALA A 680 23.96 17.31 -9.92
CA ALA A 680 25.11 16.81 -9.17
C ALA A 680 25.22 15.27 -9.21
N MET A 681 24.09 14.55 -9.12
CA MET A 681 24.06 13.09 -9.29
C MET A 681 24.53 12.63 -10.68
N ARG A 682 24.23 13.39 -11.75
CA ARG A 682 24.65 13.06 -13.13
C ARG A 682 26.16 13.07 -13.33
N ARG A 683 26.92 13.78 -12.50
CA ARG A 683 28.37 13.94 -12.64
C ARG A 683 29.19 12.88 -11.88
N GLY A 684 28.54 11.90 -11.26
CA GLY A 684 29.24 10.74 -10.67
C GLY A 684 30.16 11.07 -9.48
N SER A 685 29.98 12.23 -8.84
CA SER A 685 30.84 12.67 -7.74
C SER A 685 30.14 12.50 -6.39
N TYR A 686 30.12 11.27 -5.87
CA TYR A 686 30.15 11.02 -4.43
C TYR A 686 31.52 10.39 -4.11
N GLY A 687 32.52 11.24 -3.89
CA GLY A 687 33.68 10.86 -3.09
C GLY A 687 33.31 10.99 -1.61
N PRO A 688 33.86 10.14 -0.72
CA PRO A 688 33.58 10.20 0.71
C PRO A 688 34.28 11.42 1.32
N GLY A 689 33.55 12.53 1.52
CA GLY A 689 34.12 13.69 2.19
C GLY A 689 33.38 15.00 1.98
N SER A 690 32.12 15.10 2.43
CA SER A 690 31.50 16.41 2.69
C SER A 690 30.24 16.26 3.56
N ARG A 691 30.43 15.78 4.80
CA ARG A 691 29.52 16.05 5.91
C ARG A 691 30.24 16.96 6.88
N GLU A 692 30.46 18.19 6.48
CA GLU A 692 30.77 19.27 7.41
C GLU A 692 30.41 20.60 6.75
N LYS A 693 29.77 21.47 7.52
CA LYS A 693 29.24 22.80 7.16
C LYS A 693 27.83 22.84 6.55
N GLN A 694 26.86 22.66 7.44
CA GLN A 694 25.73 23.61 7.54
C GLN A 694 25.20 23.60 8.98
N LYS A 695 26.01 24.18 9.88
CA LYS A 695 25.52 24.96 11.02
C LYS A 695 25.77 26.41 10.64
N LEU A 696 24.70 27.17 10.44
CA LEU A 696 24.56 28.60 10.74
C LEU A 696 23.10 28.97 10.51
#